data_AF-A0A8V0ZAM0-F1
#
_entry.id   AF-A0A8V0ZAM0-F1
#
_cell.length_a   1.000
_cell.length_b   1.000
_cell.length_c   1.000
_cell.angle_alpha   90.00
_cell.angle_beta   90.00
_cell.angle_gamma   90.00
#
_symmetry.space_group_name_H-M   'P 1'
#
loop_
_entity.id
_entity.type
_entity.pdbx_description
1 polymer ?
#
loop_
_entity_poly.entity_id
_entity_poly.type
_entity_poly.pdbx_seq_one_letter_code
_entity_poly.pdbx_strand_id
1 'polypeptide(L)'
;MRCPGPTGRAPGLLLLLLLLLAAGGRGAPGDAVICSQGLACRLLDSDVLCGTEPAAPGPGLTLLGLRLEPEVRCVGPDRCSPCLQARLRLGLEPEEGGGDAGTAASPRRDVTALLLLSGHGYASSRCVAVEVRASSAMPGRRLGSVRFCCFEAPLGSELHVTAYSGARGRRRLSQTQRLPDCSWPAARAAIPQCQVPRLQVSPGLTAVLVEVRVATVELNYTLRLYHNHSHGTGGSGRAVTASGPMNYSVPLEEVLPCLCLQVWPEIQDPLRATLCPFSHDVAAWERLWLQTQLVLHDVGQTFTCSISAPCDLPAELVPCWSPAPTAPCQALPSLRQPVTGQGPQEFQALQPHPNLCVQVRSSGRVRLTQCLRDREHPAVLPGRADDVLLMEPGGNASLCALQRGSCTPLSSFTAVQGAGRPGLLEQQLQEDVASGQCMQLWRPENGSGVTLWACPMHKYIRARWALAWLGALVCAACILLLLLLKKEDVKGWLKSLRAGCGSKAPLRGRRALLLHAAEPVAERAACVLAAALRPMGMAVVAAPGGGSGVAAWGPLPWLHALHRRALRDGDTIVLLLSPAAEAAARRWEDAAGDVSRAGDASSGPSPLHDPGSEVEPCEAFAAALSCAIPVLSAGAGRYVVARLEPTVTSVPQVLRAAPAFVLPSEAVGFLQALAGRRGCRLEPHAAAVAERLRRALGE
;
A
#
# COMPACT_ATOMS: atom_id res chain seq x y z
N MET A 1 10.69 -74.68 26.43
CA MET A 1 12.11 -75.07 26.25
C MET A 1 12.94 -74.01 26.98
N ARG A 2 13.17 -74.11 28.30
CA ARG A 2 14.28 -74.80 29.01
C ARG A 2 15.68 -74.49 28.44
N CYS A 3 16.48 -73.83 29.30
CA CYS A 3 17.86 -73.35 29.17
C CYS A 3 18.90 -74.47 28.88
N PRO A 4 20.19 -74.14 28.64
CA PRO A 4 21.11 -73.84 29.76
C PRO A 4 22.18 -72.76 29.48
N GLY A 5 22.76 -72.21 30.55
CA GLY A 5 24.00 -71.42 30.53
C GLY A 5 25.26 -72.29 30.35
N PRO A 6 26.46 -71.68 30.30
CA PRO A 6 27.38 -71.89 31.42
C PRO A 6 28.24 -70.68 31.83
N THR A 7 28.50 -70.68 33.13
CA THR A 7 29.61 -70.17 33.95
C THR A 7 30.92 -69.70 33.27
N GLY A 8 31.32 -68.46 33.59
CA GLY A 8 32.54 -68.11 34.34
C GLY A 8 33.93 -68.46 33.79
N ARG A 9 34.74 -67.43 33.48
CA ARG A 9 36.08 -67.15 34.04
C ARG A 9 36.69 -65.90 33.39
N ALA A 10 37.31 -65.08 34.23
CA ALA A 10 37.99 -63.83 33.87
C ALA A 10 39.16 -64.02 32.89
N PRO A 11 39.50 -62.96 32.13
CA PRO A 11 40.87 -62.44 32.22
C PRO A 11 40.85 -60.90 32.32
N GLY A 12 40.55 -60.38 33.52
CA GLY A 12 40.63 -58.96 33.84
C GLY A 12 42.05 -58.42 34.05
N LEU A 13 43.09 -59.23 33.83
CA LEU A 13 44.48 -58.85 34.13
C LEU A 13 45.32 -58.48 32.89
N LEU A 14 44.90 -58.86 31.67
CA LEU A 14 45.69 -58.56 30.46
C LEU A 14 45.34 -57.21 29.82
N LEU A 15 44.12 -56.70 30.05
CA LEU A 15 43.70 -55.39 29.55
C LEU A 15 44.22 -54.23 30.41
N LEU A 16 44.54 -54.49 31.68
CA LEU A 16 45.08 -53.47 32.61
C LEU A 16 46.55 -53.12 32.32
N LEU A 17 47.30 -54.04 31.70
CA LEU A 17 48.70 -53.83 31.33
C LEU A 17 48.89 -53.08 30.00
N LEU A 18 47.87 -53.04 29.14
CA LEU A 18 47.89 -52.24 27.90
C LEU A 18 47.39 -50.79 28.09
N LEU A 19 46.76 -50.48 29.23
CA LEU A 19 46.31 -49.12 29.58
C LEU A 19 47.37 -48.29 30.33
N LEU A 20 48.51 -48.87 30.71
CA LEU A 20 49.57 -48.17 31.47
C LEU A 20 50.64 -47.49 30.60
N LEU A 21 50.56 -47.55 29.26
CA LEU A 21 51.50 -46.88 28.35
C LEU A 21 50.98 -45.56 27.74
N ALA A 22 49.81 -45.09 28.16
CA ALA A 22 49.30 -43.75 27.79
C ALA A 22 49.10 -42.92 29.07
N ALA A 23 50.21 -42.56 29.74
CA ALA A 23 50.18 -41.58 30.81
C ALA A 23 49.98 -40.16 30.23
N GLY A 24 48.74 -39.84 29.87
CA GLY A 24 48.29 -38.48 29.61
C GLY A 24 48.19 -37.72 30.94
N GLY A 25 49.10 -36.77 31.17
CA GLY A 25 49.06 -35.88 32.33
C GLY A 25 47.79 -35.02 32.34
N ARG A 26 47.10 -34.96 33.47
CA ARG A 26 45.88 -34.16 33.70
C ARG A 26 46.22 -32.66 33.73
N GLY A 27 45.98 -31.97 32.61
CA GLY A 27 45.70 -30.53 32.58
C GLY A 27 44.20 -30.25 32.76
N ALA A 28 43.80 -28.98 32.68
CA ALA A 28 42.40 -28.55 32.65
C ALA A 28 41.56 -29.42 31.68
N PRO A 29 40.26 -29.66 31.94
CA PRO A 29 39.44 -30.58 31.16
C PRO A 29 39.44 -30.19 29.67
N GLY A 30 40.27 -30.87 28.86
CA GLY A 30 40.34 -30.68 27.41
C GLY A 30 41.71 -30.32 26.83
N ASP A 31 42.75 -30.05 27.64
CA ASP A 31 44.09 -29.82 27.10
C ASP A 31 44.84 -31.15 26.91
N ALA A 32 45.21 -31.45 25.67
CA ALA A 32 45.88 -32.70 25.32
C ALA A 32 47.17 -32.43 24.52
N VAL A 33 48.23 -33.13 24.93
CA VAL A 33 49.48 -33.20 24.16
C VAL A 33 49.61 -34.60 23.58
N ILE A 34 49.84 -34.68 22.28
CA ILE A 34 49.98 -35.94 21.54
C ILE A 34 51.34 -35.96 20.86
N CYS A 35 52.07 -37.06 21.02
CA CYS A 35 53.41 -37.22 20.45
C CYS A 35 53.52 -38.41 19.53
N SER A 36 54.43 -38.32 18.56
CA SER A 36 54.72 -39.40 17.63
C SER A 36 55.39 -40.58 18.33
N GLN A 37 55.29 -41.77 17.72
CA GLN A 37 55.96 -42.98 18.21
C GLN A 37 57.46 -42.74 18.46
N GLY A 38 57.95 -43.18 19.63
CA GLY A 38 59.34 -42.94 20.07
C GLY A 38 59.56 -41.67 20.91
N LEU A 39 58.53 -40.84 21.07
CA LEU A 39 58.52 -39.68 21.97
C LEU A 39 57.45 -39.87 23.06
N ALA A 40 57.83 -39.63 24.31
CA ALA A 40 56.89 -39.55 25.43
C ALA A 40 56.72 -38.08 25.82
N CYS A 41 55.48 -37.61 25.94
CA CYS A 41 55.19 -36.21 26.24
C CYS A 41 54.24 -36.08 27.40
N ARG A 42 54.50 -35.08 28.24
CA ARG A 42 53.69 -34.76 29.40
C ARG A 42 53.41 -33.27 29.42
N LEU A 43 52.12 -32.93 29.49
CA LEU A 43 51.70 -31.56 29.79
C LEU A 43 52.05 -31.28 31.26
N LEU A 44 52.91 -30.29 31.50
CA LEU A 44 53.34 -29.93 32.85
C LEU A 44 52.40 -28.90 33.46
N ASP A 45 52.12 -27.84 32.70
CA ASP A 45 51.24 -26.75 33.12
C ASP A 45 50.62 -26.09 31.89
N SER A 46 49.36 -25.70 32.03
CA SER A 46 48.53 -25.16 30.96
C SER A 46 48.49 -23.63 30.93
N ASP A 47 48.91 -22.95 32.01
CA ASP A 47 48.82 -21.48 32.14
C ASP A 47 50.06 -20.89 32.86
N VAL A 48 51.22 -21.07 32.24
CA VAL A 48 52.50 -20.51 32.72
C VAL A 48 52.58 -19.02 32.40
N LEU A 49 53.40 -18.25 33.13
CA LEU A 49 53.65 -16.85 32.78
C LEU A 49 54.37 -16.75 31.43
N CYS A 50 53.73 -16.07 30.47
CA CYS A 50 54.28 -15.77 29.16
C CYS A 50 55.50 -14.85 29.28
N GLY A 51 56.69 -15.43 29.37
CA GLY A 51 57.95 -14.69 29.54
C GLY A 51 59.03 -15.44 30.31
N THR A 52 58.70 -16.54 30.99
CA THR A 52 59.71 -17.39 31.63
C THR A 52 60.37 -18.30 30.59
N GLU A 53 61.44 -17.82 29.94
CA GLU A 53 62.28 -18.68 29.11
C GLU A 53 62.85 -19.83 29.96
N PRO A 54 62.82 -21.10 29.48
CA PRO A 54 63.33 -22.22 30.26
C PRO A 54 64.85 -22.07 30.46
N ALA A 55 65.29 -21.95 31.72
CA ALA A 55 66.65 -21.63 32.11
C ALA A 55 67.68 -22.79 32.01
N ALA A 56 67.35 -23.91 31.35
CA ALA A 56 68.16 -25.13 31.40
C ALA A 56 69.03 -25.32 30.15
N PRO A 57 70.38 -25.17 30.23
CA PRO A 57 71.30 -25.51 29.14
C PRO A 57 71.59 -27.02 29.10
N GLY A 58 70.67 -27.81 28.54
CA GLY A 58 70.87 -29.25 28.25
C GLY A 58 71.16 -29.52 26.76
N PRO A 59 71.63 -30.73 26.37
CA PRO A 59 71.68 -31.15 24.97
C PRO A 59 70.25 -31.20 24.44
N GLY A 60 69.83 -30.13 23.75
CA GLY A 60 68.41 -29.80 23.62
C GLY A 60 67.79 -30.29 22.33
N LEU A 61 66.49 -30.57 22.40
CA LEU A 61 65.66 -30.77 21.22
C LEU A 61 65.62 -29.46 20.41
N THR A 62 65.92 -29.55 19.12
CA THR A 62 65.74 -28.44 18.17
C THR A 62 64.31 -28.37 17.67
N LEU A 63 63.82 -27.15 17.54
CA LEU A 63 62.60 -26.88 16.79
C LEU A 63 62.93 -26.79 15.30
N LEU A 64 62.44 -27.76 14.53
CA LEU A 64 62.64 -27.83 13.07
C LEU A 64 61.53 -27.12 12.29
N GLY A 65 60.32 -27.06 12.85
CA GLY A 65 59.18 -26.41 12.21
C GLY A 65 57.97 -26.31 13.13
N LEU A 66 57.22 -25.22 12.99
CA LEU A 66 55.93 -24.97 13.63
C LEU A 66 54.87 -24.90 12.53
N ARG A 67 53.78 -25.65 12.70
CA ARG A 67 52.60 -25.59 11.82
C ARG A 67 51.35 -25.43 12.66
N LEU A 68 50.54 -24.44 12.31
CA LEU A 68 49.25 -24.18 12.94
C LEU A 68 48.11 -24.69 12.04
N GLU A 69 47.16 -25.42 12.61
CA GLU A 69 46.01 -25.99 11.91
C GLU A 69 44.72 -25.60 12.69
N PRO A 70 43.69 -25.03 12.03
CA PRO A 70 42.41 -24.73 12.68
C PRO A 70 41.66 -26.01 13.07
N GLU A 71 41.10 -26.04 14.28
CA GLU A 71 40.33 -27.16 14.80
C GLU A 71 39.15 -26.66 15.66
N VAL A 72 38.05 -27.42 15.72
CA VAL A 72 36.91 -27.15 16.61
C VAL A 72 36.94 -28.18 17.72
N ARG A 73 37.04 -27.71 18.97
CA ARG A 73 37.08 -28.55 20.16
C ARG A 73 35.72 -28.55 20.83
N CYS A 74 35.14 -29.72 21.05
CA CYS A 74 33.84 -29.86 21.72
C CYS A 74 33.98 -30.60 23.04
N VAL A 75 33.54 -29.97 24.14
CA VAL A 75 33.43 -30.57 25.47
C VAL A 75 31.97 -30.98 25.68
N GLY A 76 31.58 -32.13 25.11
CA GLY A 76 30.18 -32.57 25.00
C GLY A 76 29.47 -32.02 23.75
N PRO A 77 28.15 -32.20 23.63
CA PRO A 77 27.39 -31.81 22.45
C PRO A 77 27.27 -30.29 22.25
N ASP A 78 27.22 -29.50 23.34
CA ASP A 78 26.79 -28.08 23.26
C ASP A 78 27.90 -27.05 23.52
N ARG A 79 29.13 -27.50 23.83
CA ARG A 79 30.25 -26.62 24.18
C ARG A 79 31.41 -26.81 23.22
N CYS A 80 31.26 -26.25 22.03
CA CYS A 80 32.31 -26.24 21.02
C CYS A 80 33.00 -24.88 20.93
N SER A 81 34.33 -24.87 21.02
CA SER A 81 35.18 -23.68 20.86
C SER A 81 36.11 -23.85 19.66
N PRO A 82 36.30 -22.81 18.83
CA PRO A 82 37.29 -22.84 17.77
C PRO A 82 38.68 -22.56 18.35
N CYS A 83 39.69 -23.25 17.83
CA CYS A 83 41.05 -23.15 18.33
C CYS A 83 42.11 -23.45 17.27
N LEU A 84 43.35 -23.07 17.56
CA LEU A 84 44.52 -23.45 16.75
C LEU A 84 45.27 -24.61 17.39
N GLN A 85 45.38 -25.71 16.65
CA GLN A 85 46.26 -26.81 16.98
C GLN A 85 47.69 -26.47 16.55
N ALA A 86 48.64 -26.59 17.47
CA ALA A 86 50.06 -26.39 17.17
C ALA A 86 50.77 -27.73 16.98
N ARG A 87 51.33 -27.96 15.79
CA ARG A 87 52.15 -29.13 15.47
C ARG A 87 53.60 -28.70 15.32
N LEU A 88 54.44 -29.16 16.24
CA LEU A 88 55.88 -28.93 16.25
C LEU A 88 56.63 -30.14 15.71
N ARG A 89 57.63 -29.90 14.88
CA ARG A 89 58.59 -30.91 14.42
C ARG A 89 59.89 -30.75 15.20
N LEU A 90 60.36 -31.85 15.79
CA LEU A 90 61.53 -31.88 16.65
C LEU A 90 62.69 -32.63 16.02
N GLY A 91 63.90 -32.13 16.25
CA GLY A 91 65.16 -32.80 15.93
C GLY A 91 66.10 -32.78 17.13
N LEU A 92 67.27 -33.39 16.98
CA LEU A 92 68.36 -33.30 17.95
C LEU A 92 69.50 -32.48 17.36
N GLU A 93 70.10 -31.56 18.13
CA GLU A 93 71.27 -30.78 17.65
C GLU A 93 72.42 -31.73 17.29
N PRO A 94 73.15 -31.44 16.19
CA PRO A 94 74.46 -32.03 15.97
C PRO A 94 75.45 -31.49 17.01
N GLU A 95 76.41 -32.31 17.45
CA GLU A 95 77.48 -31.81 18.34
C GLU A 95 78.44 -30.91 17.55
N GLU A 96 78.65 -29.68 18.01
CA GLU A 96 79.70 -28.80 17.48
C GLU A 96 81.06 -29.13 18.11
N GLY A 97 81.98 -29.68 17.31
CA GLY A 97 83.41 -29.58 17.56
C GLY A 97 84.22 -30.86 17.36
N GLY A 98 85.09 -30.85 16.35
CA GLY A 98 86.27 -31.73 16.24
C GLY A 98 86.43 -32.36 14.86
N GLY A 99 87.27 -31.74 14.02
CA GLY A 99 87.65 -32.30 12.72
C GLY A 99 88.34 -33.67 12.83
N ASP A 100 88.31 -34.34 11.68
CA ASP A 100 88.96 -35.59 11.31
C ASP A 100 88.41 -36.94 11.83
N ALA A 101 87.87 -37.66 10.83
CA ALA A 101 88.03 -39.08 10.57
C ALA A 101 87.69 -40.08 11.69
N GLY A 102 86.53 -40.72 11.51
CA GLY A 102 86.27 -42.05 12.06
C GLY A 102 84.78 -42.33 12.19
N THR A 103 84.32 -43.40 11.55
CA THR A 103 82.95 -43.93 11.54
C THR A 103 82.48 -44.42 12.92
N ALA A 104 82.52 -43.59 13.95
CA ALA A 104 81.94 -43.88 15.25
C ALA A 104 80.46 -43.50 15.21
N ALA A 105 79.59 -44.53 15.30
CA ALA A 105 78.16 -44.31 15.50
C ALA A 105 77.96 -43.39 16.71
N SER A 106 77.37 -42.22 16.48
CA SER A 106 77.07 -41.25 17.53
C SER A 106 76.28 -41.97 18.64
N PRO A 107 76.68 -41.87 19.92
CA PRO A 107 76.01 -42.60 20.98
C PRO A 107 74.54 -42.18 21.06
N ARG A 108 73.64 -43.17 21.06
CA ARG A 108 72.21 -42.95 21.32
C ARG A 108 72.04 -42.42 22.74
N ARG A 109 71.28 -41.34 22.90
CA ARG A 109 71.05 -40.72 24.21
C ARG A 109 69.57 -40.60 24.52
N ASP A 110 69.24 -40.70 25.80
CA ASP A 110 67.93 -40.33 26.30
C ASP A 110 67.94 -38.84 26.61
N VAL A 111 67.06 -38.10 25.95
CA VAL A 111 67.01 -36.64 26.00
C VAL A 111 65.66 -36.21 26.54
N THR A 112 65.68 -35.41 27.60
CA THR A 112 64.49 -34.74 28.12
C THR A 112 64.62 -33.26 27.86
N ALA A 113 63.59 -32.64 27.28
CA ALA A 113 63.55 -31.21 27.04
C ALA A 113 62.20 -30.61 27.43
N LEU A 114 62.26 -29.35 27.85
CA LEU A 114 61.08 -28.53 28.11
C LEU A 114 60.79 -27.67 26.89
N LEU A 115 59.55 -27.74 26.40
CA LEU A 115 59.00 -26.89 25.36
C LEU A 115 58.01 -25.91 25.98
N LEU A 116 58.16 -24.63 25.67
CA LEU A 116 57.19 -23.60 26.02
C LEU A 116 56.48 -23.14 24.75
N LEU A 117 55.15 -23.15 24.76
CA LEU A 117 54.32 -22.64 23.67
C LEU A 117 53.57 -21.43 24.19
N SER A 118 53.61 -20.30 23.48
CA SER A 118 52.81 -19.12 23.80
C SER A 118 51.91 -18.76 22.63
N GLY A 119 50.62 -18.55 22.89
CA GLY A 119 49.65 -18.04 21.92
C GLY A 119 49.18 -16.67 22.38
N HIS A 120 49.33 -15.66 21.52
CA HIS A 120 48.90 -14.29 21.77
C HIS A 120 47.89 -13.88 20.70
N GLY A 121 46.70 -13.49 21.12
CA GLY A 121 45.65 -12.89 20.29
C GLY A 121 45.20 -11.55 20.87
N TYR A 122 44.31 -10.87 20.16
CA TYR A 122 43.86 -9.52 20.51
C TYR A 122 43.24 -9.41 21.93
N ALA A 123 42.56 -10.45 22.40
CA ALA A 123 41.86 -10.47 23.69
C ALA A 123 42.31 -11.61 24.63
N SER A 124 43.33 -12.39 24.25
CA SER A 124 43.74 -13.59 25.01
C SER A 124 45.22 -13.88 24.83
N SER A 125 45.95 -14.09 25.91
CA SER A 125 47.31 -14.65 25.92
C SER A 125 47.33 -15.92 26.76
N ARG A 126 47.98 -16.97 26.25
CA ARG A 126 48.08 -18.27 26.95
C ARG A 126 49.43 -18.91 26.72
N CYS A 127 50.00 -19.49 27.77
CA CYS A 127 51.30 -20.16 27.70
C CYS A 127 51.29 -21.53 28.35
N VAL A 128 51.87 -22.50 27.65
CA VAL A 128 51.80 -23.92 27.98
C VAL A 128 53.19 -24.52 28.01
N ALA A 129 53.49 -25.28 29.07
CA ALA A 129 54.75 -25.99 29.22
C ALA A 129 54.56 -27.50 28.99
N VAL A 130 55.37 -28.06 28.09
CA VAL A 130 55.33 -29.46 27.69
C VAL A 130 56.70 -30.10 27.90
N GLU A 131 56.76 -31.15 28.70
CA GLU A 131 57.93 -32.01 28.83
C GLU A 131 57.93 -33.05 27.70
N VAL A 132 59.06 -33.18 27.00
CA VAL A 132 59.24 -34.18 25.94
C VAL A 132 60.46 -35.03 26.27
N ARG A 133 60.28 -36.34 26.24
CA ARG A 133 61.32 -37.35 26.45
C ARG A 133 61.48 -38.17 25.18
N ALA A 134 62.71 -38.23 24.67
CA ALA A 134 63.10 -39.05 23.54
C ALA A 134 64.07 -40.12 24.02
N SER A 135 63.73 -41.40 23.82
CA SER A 135 64.61 -42.52 24.16
C SER A 135 65.44 -42.94 22.95
N SER A 136 66.73 -43.25 23.15
CA SER A 136 67.62 -43.73 22.08
C SER A 136 67.71 -42.77 20.87
N ALA A 137 67.79 -41.46 21.11
CA ALA A 137 67.83 -40.42 20.08
C ALA A 137 69.23 -40.34 19.42
N MET A 138 69.27 -40.17 18.08
CA MET A 138 70.51 -39.93 17.33
C MET A 138 70.68 -38.44 16.98
N PRO A 139 71.87 -37.85 17.21
CA PRO A 139 72.18 -36.47 16.84
C PRO A 139 71.94 -36.18 15.34
N GLY A 140 71.48 -34.97 15.02
CA GLY A 140 71.28 -34.51 13.63
C GLY A 140 70.09 -35.14 12.88
N ARG A 141 69.30 -36.02 13.52
CA ARG A 141 68.13 -36.67 12.90
C ARG A 141 66.81 -36.07 13.38
N ARG A 142 65.79 -36.14 12.52
CA ARG A 142 64.39 -35.84 12.87
C ARG A 142 63.89 -36.88 13.86
N LEU A 143 63.41 -36.44 15.03
CA LEU A 143 62.94 -37.32 16.10
C LEU A 143 61.45 -37.59 16.02
N GLY A 144 60.66 -36.57 15.67
CA GLY A 144 59.21 -36.73 15.63
C GLY A 144 58.43 -35.42 15.67
N SER A 145 57.17 -35.51 16.10
CA SER A 145 56.29 -34.35 16.22
C SER A 145 55.49 -34.34 17.51
N VAL A 146 55.32 -33.14 18.06
CA VAL A 146 54.48 -32.85 19.23
C VAL A 146 53.29 -32.04 18.75
N ARG A 147 52.08 -32.46 19.11
CA ARG A 147 50.83 -31.74 18.84
C ARG A 147 50.24 -31.28 20.15
N PHE A 148 49.95 -30.00 20.25
CA PHE A 148 49.20 -29.41 21.34
C PHE A 148 47.79 -29.05 20.86
N CYS A 149 46.76 -29.57 21.54
CA CYS A 149 45.35 -29.30 21.26
C CYS A 149 44.74 -28.58 22.48
N CYS A 150 44.50 -27.26 22.47
CA CYS A 150 44.75 -26.25 21.44
C CYS A 150 44.71 -24.82 22.05
N PHE A 151 45.08 -23.78 21.29
CA PHE A 151 44.91 -22.38 21.68
C PHE A 151 43.53 -21.86 21.26
N GLU A 152 42.63 -21.66 22.22
CA GLU A 152 41.28 -21.15 21.97
C GLU A 152 41.28 -19.68 21.54
N ALA A 153 40.42 -19.35 20.58
CA ALA A 153 40.32 -18.00 20.04
C ALA A 153 38.99 -17.76 19.32
N PRO A 154 38.48 -16.52 19.28
CA PRO A 154 37.27 -16.19 18.52
C PRO A 154 37.49 -16.36 17.01
N LEU A 155 36.42 -16.66 16.29
CA LEU A 155 36.44 -16.80 14.83
C LEU A 155 36.88 -15.51 14.15
N GLY A 156 37.61 -15.63 13.04
CA GLY A 156 38.13 -14.49 12.29
C GLY A 156 39.29 -13.74 12.98
N SER A 157 39.69 -14.12 14.19
CA SER A 157 40.80 -13.50 14.92
C SER A 157 42.16 -14.03 14.46
N GLU A 158 43.20 -13.23 14.67
CA GLU A 158 44.58 -13.57 14.33
C GLU A 158 45.37 -13.90 15.60
N LEU A 159 46.04 -15.05 15.58
CA LEU A 159 46.85 -15.54 16.71
C LEU A 159 48.30 -15.66 16.30
N HIS A 160 49.16 -15.11 17.15
CA HIS A 160 50.60 -15.27 17.07
C HIS A 160 51.05 -16.36 18.05
N VAL A 161 51.49 -17.49 17.51
CA VAL A 161 51.98 -18.61 18.32
C VAL A 161 53.50 -18.69 18.21
N THR A 162 54.18 -18.68 19.35
CA THR A 162 55.62 -18.90 19.45
C THR A 162 55.95 -20.15 20.25
N ALA A 163 57.02 -20.81 19.86
CA ALA A 163 57.55 -21.99 20.47
C ALA A 163 59.01 -21.80 20.86
N TYR A 164 59.33 -22.18 22.09
CA TYR A 164 60.66 -22.11 22.69
C TYR A 164 61.12 -23.52 23.07
N SER A 165 62.40 -23.81 22.85
CA SER A 165 63.07 -25.00 23.38
C SER A 165 64.31 -24.62 24.18
N GLY A 166 64.63 -25.42 25.21
CA GLY A 166 65.82 -25.23 26.05
C GLY A 166 67.17 -25.63 25.41
N ALA A 167 67.30 -25.59 24.08
CA ALA A 167 68.54 -25.95 23.39
C ALA A 167 69.61 -24.84 23.42
N ARG A 168 70.89 -25.21 23.28
CA ARG A 168 72.05 -24.29 23.26
C ARG A 168 72.07 -23.51 21.94
N GLY A 169 71.21 -22.49 21.86
CA GLY A 169 71.04 -21.68 20.66
C GLY A 169 69.72 -20.92 20.57
N ARG A 170 68.82 -21.08 21.56
CA ARG A 170 67.56 -20.33 21.70
C ARG A 170 66.79 -20.17 20.37
N ARG A 171 66.65 -21.26 19.62
CA ARG A 171 65.93 -21.21 18.34
C ARG A 171 64.42 -21.12 18.61
N ARG A 172 63.88 -19.90 18.50
CA ARG A 172 62.44 -19.63 18.56
C ARG A 172 61.80 -19.85 17.20
N LEU A 173 60.65 -20.51 17.18
CA LEU A 173 59.79 -20.54 16.00
C LEU A 173 58.52 -19.77 16.30
N SER A 174 58.15 -18.86 15.41
CA SER A 174 56.95 -18.05 15.53
C SER A 174 56.15 -18.13 14.24
N GLN A 175 54.84 -18.35 14.36
CA GLN A 175 53.93 -18.35 13.22
C GLN A 175 52.66 -17.59 13.61
N THR A 176 52.20 -16.74 12.71
CA THR A 176 50.90 -16.07 12.82
C THR A 176 49.90 -16.79 11.94
N GLN A 177 48.71 -17.05 12.47
CA GLN A 177 47.63 -17.71 11.73
C GLN A 177 46.29 -17.08 12.09
N ARG A 178 45.51 -16.77 11.06
CA ARG A 178 44.12 -16.32 11.21
C ARG A 178 43.17 -17.51 11.31
N LEU A 179 42.29 -17.48 12.30
CA LEU A 179 41.19 -18.42 12.42
C LEU A 179 40.15 -18.13 11.33
N PRO A 180 39.65 -19.15 10.61
CA PRO A 180 38.55 -18.97 9.68
C PRO A 180 37.33 -18.34 10.37
N ASP A 181 36.53 -17.60 9.60
CA ASP A 181 35.23 -17.09 10.02
C ASP A 181 34.15 -18.19 9.90
N CYS A 182 32.88 -17.84 10.11
CA CYS A 182 31.75 -18.77 9.97
C CYS A 182 31.54 -19.30 8.54
N SER A 183 32.37 -18.91 7.56
CA SER A 183 32.43 -19.58 6.26
C SER A 183 32.92 -21.03 6.38
N TRP A 184 33.71 -21.35 7.42
CA TRP A 184 34.31 -22.66 7.65
C TRP A 184 33.28 -23.75 8.01
N PRO A 185 33.23 -24.88 7.28
CA PRO A 185 32.21 -25.91 7.49
C PRO A 185 32.19 -26.53 8.90
N ALA A 186 33.35 -26.75 9.52
CA ALA A 186 33.39 -27.34 10.87
C ALA A 186 32.82 -26.39 11.93
N ALA A 187 33.13 -25.09 11.83
CA ALA A 187 32.54 -24.07 12.70
C ALA A 187 31.03 -23.96 12.47
N ARG A 188 30.57 -24.00 11.21
CA ARG A 188 29.13 -23.96 10.87
C ARG A 188 28.34 -25.13 11.43
N ALA A 189 28.96 -26.31 11.52
CA ALA A 189 28.31 -27.51 12.06
C ALA A 189 28.26 -27.49 13.60
N ALA A 190 29.32 -27.05 14.26
CA ALA A 190 29.50 -27.25 15.70
C ALA A 190 29.31 -25.99 16.57
N ILE A 191 29.43 -24.78 16.02
CA ILE A 191 29.41 -23.53 16.78
C ILE A 191 28.06 -22.83 16.62
N PRO A 192 27.29 -22.61 17.70
CA PRO A 192 25.98 -21.96 17.63
C PRO A 192 26.00 -20.56 17.00
N GLN A 193 27.07 -19.77 17.21
CA GLN A 193 27.25 -18.44 16.63
C GLN A 193 27.30 -18.46 15.08
N CYS A 194 27.73 -19.58 14.49
CA CYS A 194 27.81 -19.75 13.03
C CYS A 194 26.57 -20.41 12.42
N GLN A 195 25.65 -20.89 13.23
CA GLN A 195 24.45 -21.57 12.78
C GLN A 195 23.37 -20.53 12.45
N VAL A 196 23.41 -20.05 11.21
CA VAL A 196 22.45 -19.06 10.71
C VAL A 196 21.10 -19.74 10.42
N PRO A 197 20.00 -19.30 11.04
CA PRO A 197 18.66 -19.83 10.76
C PRO A 197 18.25 -19.56 9.31
N ARG A 198 17.51 -20.49 8.70
CA ARG A 198 17.05 -20.37 7.31
C ARG A 198 15.61 -19.86 7.28
N LEU A 199 15.36 -18.82 6.51
CA LEU A 199 14.02 -18.31 6.25
C LEU A 199 13.46 -18.93 4.97
N GLN A 200 12.24 -19.45 5.06
CA GLN A 200 11.45 -19.86 3.90
C GLN A 200 10.14 -19.09 3.90
N VAL A 201 9.73 -18.64 2.72
CA VAL A 201 8.53 -17.84 2.54
C VAL A 201 7.64 -18.57 1.55
N SER A 202 6.43 -18.89 1.98
CA SER A 202 5.46 -19.60 1.16
C SER A 202 4.22 -18.73 0.94
N PRO A 203 3.76 -18.59 -0.32
CA PRO A 203 2.58 -17.78 -0.61
C PRO A 203 1.32 -18.50 -0.10
N GLY A 204 0.48 -17.77 0.63
CA GLY A 204 -0.88 -18.20 0.98
C GLY A 204 -1.93 -17.29 0.33
N LEU A 205 -3.20 -17.70 0.39
CA LEU A 205 -4.31 -16.99 -0.27
C LEU A 205 -4.61 -15.63 0.38
N THR A 206 -4.52 -15.54 1.70
CA THR A 206 -4.88 -14.34 2.49
C THR A 206 -3.69 -13.77 3.28
N ALA A 207 -2.66 -14.59 3.50
CA ALA A 207 -1.46 -14.23 4.24
C ALA A 207 -0.26 -14.99 3.67
N VAL A 208 0.92 -14.42 3.79
CA VAL A 208 2.18 -15.08 3.46
C VAL A 208 2.73 -15.75 4.70
N LEU A 209 3.09 -17.03 4.58
CA LEU A 209 3.64 -17.79 5.70
C LEU A 209 5.16 -17.75 5.66
N VAL A 210 5.76 -17.24 6.73
CA VAL A 210 7.19 -17.22 6.98
C VAL A 210 7.54 -18.37 7.91
N GLU A 211 8.25 -19.36 7.39
CA GLU A 211 8.76 -20.51 8.12
C GLU A 211 10.24 -20.25 8.48
N VAL A 212 10.53 -20.22 9.78
CA VAL A 212 11.90 -20.15 10.30
C VAL A 212 12.39 -21.58 10.54
N ARG A 213 13.24 -22.07 9.63
CA ARG A 213 13.92 -23.36 9.81
C ARG A 213 15.11 -23.16 10.75
N VAL A 214 14.89 -23.63 11.97
CA VAL A 214 15.80 -23.55 13.10
C VAL A 214 16.95 -24.54 12.96
N ALA A 215 18.16 -24.11 13.34
CA ALA A 215 19.35 -24.96 13.37
C ALA A 215 19.48 -25.75 14.67
N THR A 216 19.07 -25.17 15.80
CA THR A 216 19.12 -25.78 17.14
C THR A 216 17.81 -25.53 17.89
N VAL A 217 17.11 -26.61 18.27
CA VAL A 217 15.75 -26.53 18.83
C VAL A 217 15.70 -25.86 20.21
N GLU A 218 16.82 -25.86 20.93
CA GLU A 218 16.92 -25.35 22.31
C GLU A 218 17.15 -23.84 22.42
N LEU A 219 17.39 -23.14 21.31
CA LEU A 219 17.59 -21.69 21.31
C LEU A 219 16.29 -20.94 21.03
N ASN A 220 16.18 -19.75 21.63
CA ASN A 220 15.17 -18.77 21.28
C ASN A 220 15.62 -18.00 20.04
N TYR A 221 14.70 -17.80 19.11
CA TYR A 221 14.93 -17.04 17.89
C TYR A 221 14.05 -15.81 17.86
N THR A 222 14.60 -14.69 17.41
CA THR A 222 13.87 -13.44 17.19
C THR A 222 13.76 -13.17 15.70
N LEU A 223 12.53 -13.03 15.22
CA LEU A 223 12.18 -12.61 13.86
C LEU A 223 11.72 -11.15 13.89
N ARG A 224 12.42 -10.28 13.16
CA ARG A 224 12.06 -8.88 12.94
C ARG A 224 11.57 -8.66 11.51
N LEU A 225 10.38 -8.09 11.40
CA LEU A 225 9.82 -7.59 10.15
C LEU A 225 10.00 -6.07 10.11
N TYR A 226 10.59 -5.55 9.04
CA TYR A 226 10.82 -4.12 8.90
C TYR A 226 10.75 -3.66 7.44
N HIS A 227 10.45 -2.38 7.25
CA HIS A 227 10.50 -1.74 5.95
C HIS A 227 11.89 -1.15 5.73
N ASN A 228 12.54 -1.58 4.65
CA ASN A 228 13.85 -1.09 4.27
C ASN A 228 13.69 0.20 3.46
N HIS A 229 14.14 1.32 4.04
CA HIS A 229 14.14 2.64 3.40
C HIS A 229 15.58 3.08 3.12
N SER A 230 15.77 3.78 2.01
CA SER A 230 17.05 4.31 1.54
C SER A 230 17.52 5.56 2.29
N HIS A 231 16.59 6.32 2.90
CA HIS A 231 16.84 7.66 3.45
C HIS A 231 16.88 7.75 4.99
N GLY A 232 16.86 6.65 5.76
CA GLY A 232 16.99 6.75 7.21
C GLY A 232 16.63 5.48 7.98
N THR A 233 17.17 5.38 9.21
CA THR A 233 17.11 4.25 10.15
C THR A 233 15.92 3.32 9.90
N GLY A 234 16.21 2.12 9.38
CA GLY A 234 15.20 1.12 9.00
C GLY A 234 14.07 1.09 10.03
N GLY A 235 12.85 1.31 9.53
CA GLY A 235 11.69 1.71 10.34
C GLY A 235 11.47 0.84 11.58
N SER A 236 10.68 1.36 12.54
CA SER A 236 10.28 0.63 13.74
C SER A 236 9.61 -0.68 13.34
N GLY A 237 10.42 -1.74 13.29
CA GLY A 237 10.01 -3.05 12.86
C GLY A 237 9.32 -3.78 14.00
N ARG A 238 8.38 -4.66 13.66
CA ARG A 238 7.79 -5.57 14.64
C ARG A 238 8.75 -6.74 14.83
N ALA A 239 9.09 -7.05 16.08
CA ALA A 239 9.87 -8.22 16.43
C ALA A 239 8.98 -9.24 17.15
N VAL A 240 9.20 -10.51 16.86
CA VAL A 240 8.53 -11.63 17.51
C VAL A 240 9.59 -12.66 17.90
N THR A 241 9.57 -13.07 19.16
CA THR A 241 10.52 -14.05 19.71
C THR A 241 9.80 -15.35 20.01
N ALA A 242 10.36 -16.48 19.61
CA ALA A 242 9.80 -17.80 19.83
C ALA A 242 10.90 -18.85 20.05
N SER A 243 10.57 -19.91 20.78
CA SER A 243 11.40 -21.10 20.95
C SER A 243 11.08 -22.12 19.85
N GLY A 244 12.09 -22.56 19.08
CA GLY A 244 11.92 -23.60 18.06
C GLY A 244 11.41 -23.13 16.68
N PRO A 245 11.06 -24.06 15.77
CA PRO A 245 10.63 -23.72 14.41
C PRO A 245 9.38 -22.85 14.45
N MET A 246 9.51 -21.64 13.92
CA MET A 246 8.50 -20.60 14.01
C MET A 246 7.78 -20.46 12.66
N ASN A 247 6.46 -20.58 12.70
CA ASN A 247 5.59 -20.28 11.57
C ASN A 247 4.87 -18.96 11.87
N TYR A 248 5.17 -17.94 11.08
CA TYR A 248 4.61 -16.61 11.26
C TYR A 248 3.84 -16.18 10.02
N SER A 249 2.57 -15.83 10.19
CA SER A 249 1.72 -15.36 9.09
C SER A 249 1.75 -13.84 8.98
N VAL A 250 2.12 -13.33 7.81
CA VAL A 250 2.07 -11.90 7.46
C VAL A 250 0.81 -11.63 6.65
N PRO A 251 -0.09 -10.72 7.08
CA PRO A 251 -1.26 -10.33 6.28
C PRO A 251 -0.85 -9.79 4.91
N LEU A 252 -1.62 -10.10 3.86
CA LEU A 252 -1.27 -9.69 2.50
C LEU A 252 -1.24 -8.16 2.32
N GLU A 253 -1.96 -7.40 3.15
CA GLU A 253 -1.96 -5.93 3.13
C GLU A 253 -0.61 -5.32 3.54
N GLU A 254 0.15 -6.03 4.39
CA GLU A 254 1.47 -5.60 4.89
C GLU A 254 2.62 -6.04 3.97
N VAL A 255 2.35 -6.91 2.99
CA VAL A 255 3.38 -7.52 2.13
C VAL A 255 3.82 -6.53 1.03
N LEU A 256 4.72 -5.61 1.37
CA LEU A 256 5.18 -4.57 0.44
C LEU A 256 6.58 -4.87 -0.13
N PRO A 257 7.00 -4.25 -1.25
CA PRO A 257 8.30 -4.52 -1.86
C PRO A 257 9.50 -4.24 -0.95
N CYS A 258 9.36 -3.29 -0.04
CA CYS A 258 10.39 -2.94 0.94
C CYS A 258 10.33 -3.78 2.22
N LEU A 259 9.39 -4.73 2.36
CA LEU A 259 9.30 -5.59 3.52
C LEU A 259 10.47 -6.59 3.53
N CYS A 260 11.30 -6.48 4.56
CA CYS A 260 12.43 -7.35 4.81
C CYS A 260 12.25 -8.08 6.15
N LEU A 261 12.73 -9.32 6.16
CA LEU A 261 12.70 -10.23 7.30
C LEU A 261 14.13 -10.39 7.80
N GLN A 262 14.35 -10.20 9.10
CA GLN A 262 15.63 -10.44 9.74
C GLN A 262 15.46 -11.41 10.91
N VAL A 263 16.28 -12.45 10.98
CA VAL A 263 16.20 -13.47 12.04
C VAL A 263 17.57 -13.75 12.67
N TRP A 264 17.58 -13.98 13.98
CA TRP A 264 18.79 -14.35 14.73
C TRP A 264 18.43 -15.15 15.99
N PRO A 265 19.35 -16.00 16.48
CA PRO A 265 19.24 -16.60 17.82
C PRO A 265 19.56 -15.58 18.93
N GLU A 266 18.90 -15.70 20.07
CA GLU A 266 19.16 -14.89 21.28
C GLU A 266 20.41 -15.38 22.04
N ILE A 267 21.57 -15.18 21.41
CA ILE A 267 22.90 -15.43 21.96
C ILE A 267 23.74 -14.15 21.85
N GLN A 268 24.92 -14.12 22.48
CA GLN A 268 25.85 -13.00 22.35
C GLN A 268 26.41 -12.93 20.92
N ASP A 269 26.36 -11.74 20.33
CA ASP A 269 26.84 -11.41 18.98
C ASP A 269 26.38 -12.39 17.87
N PRO A 270 25.06 -12.57 17.69
CA PRO A 270 24.54 -13.53 16.74
C PRO A 270 24.63 -13.00 15.31
N LEU A 271 24.97 -13.88 14.37
CA LEU A 271 24.83 -13.59 12.95
C LEU A 271 23.35 -13.51 12.58
N ARG A 272 22.97 -12.42 11.89
CA ARG A 272 21.60 -12.17 11.46
C ARG A 272 21.40 -12.59 10.01
N ALA A 273 20.37 -13.37 9.74
CA ALA A 273 19.94 -13.67 8.38
C ALA A 273 18.92 -12.63 7.93
N THR A 274 19.17 -11.93 6.83
CA THR A 274 18.24 -10.94 6.25
C THR A 274 17.74 -11.42 4.89
N LEU A 275 16.43 -11.31 4.64
CA LEU A 275 15.78 -11.69 3.39
C LEU A 275 14.72 -10.64 3.00
N CYS A 276 14.76 -10.14 1.76
CA CYS A 276 13.76 -9.20 1.21
C CYS A 276 13.04 -9.85 0.01
N PRO A 277 12.09 -10.77 0.28
CA PRO A 277 11.56 -11.67 -0.75
C PRO A 277 10.62 -10.97 -1.75
N PHE A 278 10.06 -9.81 -1.41
CA PHE A 278 9.02 -9.14 -2.22
C PHE A 278 9.55 -8.00 -3.10
N SER A 279 10.86 -7.76 -3.09
CA SER A 279 11.50 -6.66 -3.85
C SER A 279 11.14 -6.66 -5.35
N HIS A 280 10.95 -7.85 -5.92
CA HIS A 280 10.63 -8.05 -7.34
C HIS A 280 9.22 -8.64 -7.56
N ASP A 281 8.39 -8.71 -6.51
CA ASP A 281 7.04 -9.27 -6.62
C ASP A 281 6.06 -8.25 -7.22
N VAL A 282 5.50 -8.56 -8.39
CA VAL A 282 4.54 -7.71 -9.10
C VAL A 282 3.30 -7.43 -8.24
N ALA A 283 2.80 -8.41 -7.50
CA ALA A 283 1.62 -8.24 -6.67
C ALA A 283 1.88 -7.28 -5.50
N ALA A 284 3.08 -7.32 -4.91
CA ALA A 284 3.49 -6.39 -3.87
C ALA A 284 3.61 -4.96 -4.40
N TRP A 285 4.14 -4.78 -5.62
CA TRP A 285 4.19 -3.49 -6.29
C TRP A 285 2.80 -2.91 -6.59
N GLU A 286 1.86 -3.70 -7.09
CA GLU A 286 0.48 -3.22 -7.32
C GLU A 286 -0.21 -2.81 -6.01
N ARG A 287 -0.01 -3.57 -4.92
CA ARG A 287 -0.53 -3.21 -3.59
C ARG A 287 0.09 -1.92 -3.05
N LEU A 288 1.40 -1.73 -3.25
CA LEU A 288 2.06 -0.47 -2.91
C LEU A 288 1.39 0.71 -3.63
N TRP A 289 1.15 0.61 -4.95
CA TRP A 289 0.51 1.68 -5.71
C TRP A 289 -0.94 1.98 -5.29
N LEU A 290 -1.67 0.99 -4.77
CA LEU A 290 -3.01 1.22 -4.21
C LEU A 290 -2.97 1.99 -2.89
N GLN A 291 -1.89 1.85 -2.11
CA GLN A 291 -1.69 2.53 -0.83
C GLN A 291 -0.97 3.89 -0.99
N THR A 292 -0.41 4.19 -2.16
CA THR A 292 0.25 5.46 -2.43
C THR A 292 -0.75 6.58 -2.67
N GLN A 293 -0.54 7.72 -2.02
CA GLN A 293 -1.37 8.91 -2.22
C GLN A 293 -0.53 10.05 -2.77
N LEU A 294 -1.10 10.76 -3.74
CA LEU A 294 -0.53 11.95 -4.34
C LEU A 294 -1.40 13.15 -3.95
N VAL A 295 -0.83 14.11 -3.23
CA VAL A 295 -1.52 15.33 -2.84
C VAL A 295 -0.77 16.53 -3.39
N LEU A 296 -1.51 17.42 -4.04
CA LEU A 296 -0.99 18.67 -4.57
C LEU A 296 -1.36 19.82 -3.63
N HIS A 297 -0.38 20.65 -3.33
CA HIS A 297 -0.52 21.82 -2.47
C HIS A 297 -0.15 23.09 -3.25
N ASP A 298 -0.79 24.19 -2.85
CA ASP A 298 -0.71 25.50 -3.47
C ASP A 298 -0.53 26.56 -2.38
N VAL A 299 0.62 26.55 -1.70
CA VAL A 299 0.89 27.45 -0.58
C VAL A 299 1.67 28.66 -1.10
N GLY A 300 1.13 29.87 -0.97
CA GLY A 300 1.89 31.10 -1.24
C GLY A 300 2.41 31.26 -2.68
N GLN A 301 1.62 30.84 -3.68
CA GLN A 301 1.96 30.83 -5.12
C GLN A 301 3.02 29.79 -5.55
N THR A 302 3.48 28.90 -4.66
CA THR A 302 4.33 27.77 -5.05
C THR A 302 3.50 26.52 -5.29
N PHE A 303 3.78 25.84 -6.40
CA PHE A 303 3.17 24.55 -6.71
C PHE A 303 4.01 23.42 -6.12
N THR A 304 3.48 22.76 -5.09
CA THR A 304 4.19 21.72 -4.37
C THR A 304 3.40 20.42 -4.37
N CYS A 305 4.11 19.31 -4.29
CA CYS A 305 3.56 17.97 -4.44
C CYS A 305 4.09 17.11 -3.30
N SER A 306 3.18 16.53 -2.50
CA SER A 306 3.54 15.56 -1.48
C SER A 306 3.06 14.18 -1.89
N ILE A 307 3.98 13.21 -1.91
CA ILE A 307 3.66 11.80 -2.12
C ILE A 307 3.86 11.05 -0.82
N SER A 308 2.83 10.33 -0.38
CA SER A 308 2.90 9.44 0.77
C SER A 308 2.87 7.99 0.29
N ALA A 309 3.90 7.24 0.67
CA ALA A 309 4.11 5.86 0.26
C ALA A 309 4.81 5.10 1.39
N PRO A 310 4.38 3.87 1.74
CA PRO A 310 5.06 3.08 2.77
C PRO A 310 6.48 2.62 2.40
N CYS A 311 6.80 2.57 1.10
CA CYS A 311 8.10 2.19 0.56
C CYS A 311 8.64 3.28 -0.38
N ASP A 312 9.95 3.29 -0.58
CA ASP A 312 10.59 4.17 -1.56
C ASP A 312 10.18 3.80 -2.98
N LEU A 313 9.80 4.81 -3.76
CA LEU A 313 9.31 4.65 -5.12
C LEU A 313 10.39 5.04 -6.13
N PRO A 314 10.84 4.11 -7.00
CA PRO A 314 11.62 4.46 -8.18
C PRO A 314 10.66 5.05 -9.23
N ALA A 315 10.29 6.31 -9.04
CA ALA A 315 9.33 7.02 -9.85
C ALA A 315 9.73 8.48 -10.11
N GLU A 316 9.20 9.03 -11.18
CA GLU A 316 9.36 10.40 -11.60
C GLU A 316 8.01 11.12 -11.51
N LEU A 317 8.03 12.35 -11.00
CA LEU A 317 6.92 13.28 -11.06
C LEU A 317 7.01 14.06 -12.38
N VAL A 318 5.94 14.02 -13.17
CA VAL A 318 5.85 14.71 -14.45
C VAL A 318 4.60 15.58 -14.48
N PRO A 319 4.74 16.91 -14.44
CA PRO A 319 3.62 17.82 -14.63
C PRO A 319 2.98 17.61 -16.01
N CYS A 320 1.66 17.77 -16.09
CA CYS A 320 0.92 17.64 -17.35
C CYS A 320 -0.25 18.62 -17.41
N TRP A 321 -0.68 18.94 -18.63
CA TRP A 321 -1.77 19.85 -18.91
C TRP A 321 -3.02 19.09 -19.38
N SER A 322 -4.12 19.19 -18.63
CA SER A 322 -5.41 18.61 -18.97
C SER A 322 -6.39 19.71 -19.43
N PRO A 323 -6.62 19.87 -20.75
CA PRO A 323 -7.49 20.94 -21.26
C PRO A 323 -8.98 20.69 -21.00
N ALA A 324 -9.37 19.45 -20.70
CA ALA A 324 -10.74 19.07 -20.34
C ALA A 324 -10.72 17.79 -19.48
N PRO A 325 -11.76 17.52 -18.66
CA PRO A 325 -11.82 16.35 -17.78
C PRO A 325 -11.63 15.01 -18.47
N THR A 326 -12.14 14.87 -19.70
CA THR A 326 -12.07 13.64 -20.49
C THR A 326 -10.90 13.61 -21.48
N ALA A 327 -10.15 14.72 -21.61
CA ALA A 327 -9.05 14.81 -22.55
C ALA A 327 -7.76 14.21 -21.96
N PRO A 328 -6.92 13.54 -22.78
CA PRO A 328 -5.65 13.00 -22.32
C PRO A 328 -4.74 14.14 -21.82
N CYS A 329 -4.12 13.93 -20.65
CA CYS A 329 -3.21 14.92 -20.07
C CYS A 329 -1.91 14.98 -20.86
N GLN A 330 -1.51 16.17 -21.28
CA GLN A 330 -0.33 16.40 -22.11
C GLN A 330 0.89 16.62 -21.21
N ALA A 331 1.83 15.67 -21.21
CA ALA A 331 3.00 15.72 -20.33
C ALA A 331 3.95 16.87 -20.68
N LEU A 332 4.56 17.48 -19.68
CA LEU A 332 5.57 18.53 -19.77
C LEU A 332 6.94 17.95 -19.35
N PRO A 333 7.63 17.22 -20.25
CA PRO A 333 8.83 16.44 -19.90
C PRO A 333 10.05 17.28 -19.50
N SER A 334 10.05 18.59 -19.81
CA SER A 334 11.08 19.53 -19.36
C SER A 334 11.03 19.82 -17.86
N LEU A 335 9.92 19.49 -17.20
CA LEU A 335 9.66 19.73 -15.77
C LEU A 335 9.67 18.44 -14.94
N ARG A 336 10.24 17.36 -15.47
CA ARG A 336 10.30 16.09 -14.75
C ARG A 336 11.27 16.18 -13.57
N GLN A 337 10.90 15.56 -12.45
CA GLN A 337 11.78 15.44 -11.28
C GLN A 337 11.64 14.05 -10.64
N PRO A 338 12.71 13.46 -10.10
CA PRO A 338 12.63 12.19 -9.39
C PRO A 338 11.88 12.38 -8.07
N VAL A 339 11.15 11.35 -7.63
CA VAL A 339 10.56 11.35 -6.29
C VAL A 339 11.67 11.26 -5.24
N THR A 340 11.80 12.29 -4.40
CA THR A 340 12.77 12.36 -3.31
C THR A 340 12.06 12.28 -1.95
N GLY A 341 12.27 11.17 -1.25
CA GLY A 341 11.83 10.96 0.14
C GLY A 341 10.33 11.11 0.40
N GLN A 342 9.98 11.12 1.69
CA GLN A 342 8.63 11.48 2.16
C GLN A 342 8.63 12.97 2.54
N GLY A 343 8.16 13.82 1.63
CA GLY A 343 8.10 15.26 1.86
C GLY A 343 7.49 16.03 0.69
N PRO A 344 7.08 17.29 0.91
CA PRO A 344 6.64 18.15 -0.17
C PRO A 344 7.82 18.49 -1.08
N GLN A 345 7.65 18.21 -2.37
CA GLN A 345 8.60 18.57 -3.42
C GLN A 345 8.03 19.73 -4.22
N GLU A 346 8.83 20.78 -4.39
CA GLU A 346 8.42 21.99 -5.09
C GLU A 346 8.83 21.92 -6.56
N PHE A 347 7.94 22.38 -7.45
CA PHE A 347 8.29 22.63 -8.84
C PHE A 347 8.72 24.08 -9.00
N GLN A 348 10.03 24.32 -9.15
CA GLN A 348 10.57 25.67 -9.24
C GLN A 348 9.99 26.42 -10.46
N ALA A 349 9.60 27.68 -10.23
CA ALA A 349 9.04 28.60 -11.23
C ALA A 349 7.74 28.13 -11.93
N LEU A 350 7.05 27.09 -11.44
CA LEU A 350 5.75 26.66 -11.98
C LEU A 350 4.61 27.30 -11.19
N GLN A 351 3.78 28.09 -11.88
CA GLN A 351 2.63 28.76 -11.28
C GLN A 351 1.40 27.84 -11.24
N PRO A 352 0.61 27.84 -10.16
CA PRO A 352 -0.56 26.97 -10.02
C PRO A 352 -1.70 27.35 -10.97
N HIS A 353 -2.33 26.35 -11.61
CA HIS A 353 -3.39 26.53 -12.61
C HIS A 353 -4.39 25.35 -12.58
N PRO A 354 -5.71 25.55 -12.80
CA PRO A 354 -6.70 24.46 -12.70
C PRO A 354 -6.45 23.28 -13.65
N ASN A 355 -5.92 23.55 -14.85
CA ASN A 355 -5.59 22.53 -15.86
C ASN A 355 -4.25 21.81 -15.60
N LEU A 356 -3.49 22.20 -14.56
CA LEU A 356 -2.27 21.50 -14.18
C LEU A 356 -2.59 20.26 -13.36
N CYS A 357 -1.92 19.18 -13.73
CA CYS A 357 -1.93 17.91 -13.04
C CYS A 357 -0.50 17.40 -12.89
N VAL A 358 -0.28 16.46 -11.99
CA VAL A 358 0.99 15.75 -11.84
C VAL A 358 0.75 14.26 -12.06
N GLN A 359 1.58 13.68 -12.92
CA GLN A 359 1.63 12.24 -13.16
C GLN A 359 2.82 11.64 -12.42
N VAL A 360 2.57 10.57 -11.67
CA VAL A 360 3.65 9.72 -11.12
C VAL A 360 3.92 8.64 -12.14
N ARG A 361 5.13 8.64 -12.71
CA ARG A 361 5.56 7.66 -13.70
C ARG A 361 6.60 6.73 -13.11
N SER A 362 6.38 5.43 -13.26
CA SER A 362 7.36 4.40 -12.88
C SER A 362 7.52 3.43 -14.03
N SER A 363 8.76 3.10 -14.40
CA SER A 363 9.06 2.24 -15.57
C SER A 363 8.40 2.71 -16.88
N GLY A 364 8.24 4.03 -17.05
CA GLY A 364 7.62 4.65 -18.23
C GLY A 364 6.09 4.67 -18.24
N ARG A 365 5.42 3.96 -17.32
CA ARG A 365 3.96 3.92 -17.18
C ARG A 365 3.47 4.95 -16.15
N VAL A 366 2.32 5.56 -16.43
CA VAL A 366 1.62 6.43 -15.47
C VAL A 366 0.93 5.54 -14.43
N ARG A 367 1.24 5.76 -13.15
CA ARG A 367 0.67 5.01 -12.02
C ARG A 367 -0.40 5.82 -11.29
N LEU A 368 -0.16 7.12 -11.09
CA LEU A 368 -1.08 8.05 -10.44
C LEU A 368 -1.18 9.32 -11.27
N THR A 369 -2.36 9.95 -11.25
CA THR A 369 -2.57 11.30 -11.79
C THR A 369 -3.46 12.06 -10.83
N GLN A 370 -3.02 13.24 -10.40
CA GLN A 370 -3.83 14.16 -9.60
C GLN A 370 -3.84 15.53 -10.28
N CYS A 371 -5.02 16.14 -10.38
CA CYS A 371 -5.18 17.49 -10.93
C CYS A 371 -5.59 18.48 -9.84
N LEU A 372 -5.17 19.74 -9.96
CA LEU A 372 -5.54 20.80 -9.01
C LEU A 372 -7.05 21.07 -9.01
N ARG A 373 -7.71 20.98 -10.17
CA ARG A 373 -9.17 21.17 -10.31
C ARG A 373 -10.03 20.13 -9.58
N ASP A 374 -9.49 18.93 -9.35
CA ASP A 374 -10.24 17.79 -8.81
C ASP A 374 -10.18 17.73 -7.27
N ARG A 375 -9.66 18.79 -6.63
CA ARG A 375 -9.56 18.91 -5.18
C ARG A 375 -10.94 19.18 -4.56
N GLU A 376 -11.22 18.56 -3.41
CA GLU A 376 -12.48 18.75 -2.66
C GLU A 376 -12.73 20.21 -2.24
N HIS A 377 -11.65 20.96 -2.01
CA HIS A 377 -11.66 22.40 -1.71
C HIS A 377 -10.77 23.13 -2.73
N PRO A 378 -11.30 23.52 -3.90
CA PRO A 378 -10.53 24.25 -4.89
C PRO A 378 -10.23 25.66 -4.34
N ALA A 379 -8.95 25.97 -4.17
CA ALA A 379 -8.52 27.33 -3.93
C ALA A 379 -8.91 28.22 -5.13
N VAL A 380 -9.01 29.53 -4.90
CA VAL A 380 -9.22 30.50 -5.99
C VAL A 380 -7.95 30.56 -6.82
N LEU A 381 -7.88 29.73 -7.87
CA LEU A 381 -6.76 29.67 -8.79
C LEU A 381 -6.86 30.82 -9.83
N PRO A 382 -5.73 31.38 -10.28
CA PRO A 382 -5.71 32.56 -11.17
C PRO A 382 -6.19 32.30 -12.61
N GLY A 383 -6.31 31.02 -13.02
CA GLY A 383 -6.68 30.62 -14.39
C GLY A 383 -8.05 29.94 -14.51
N ARG A 384 -8.47 29.62 -15.74
CA ARG A 384 -9.75 28.95 -16.03
C ARG A 384 -9.54 27.60 -16.74
N ALA A 385 -10.55 26.75 -16.66
CA ALA A 385 -10.51 25.43 -17.29
C ALA A 385 -10.44 25.47 -18.84
N ASP A 386 -10.93 26.55 -19.46
CA ASP A 386 -10.96 26.71 -20.92
C ASP A 386 -9.68 27.32 -21.52
N ASP A 387 -8.62 27.47 -20.71
CA ASP A 387 -7.39 28.12 -21.14
C ASP A 387 -6.55 27.19 -22.03
N VAL A 388 -5.96 27.77 -23.08
CA VAL A 388 -5.07 27.06 -24.01
C VAL A 388 -3.63 27.24 -23.56
N LEU A 389 -2.86 26.15 -23.60
CA LEU A 389 -1.44 26.16 -23.32
C LEU A 389 -0.66 26.52 -24.58
N LEU A 390 0.01 27.67 -24.54
CA LEU A 390 0.98 28.09 -25.54
C LEU A 390 2.40 27.81 -25.04
N MET A 391 3.26 27.51 -25.99
CA MET A 391 4.65 27.15 -25.79
C MET A 391 5.51 28.01 -26.72
N GLU A 392 6.55 28.61 -26.17
CA GLU A 392 7.58 29.34 -26.91
C GLU A 392 8.88 28.52 -26.81
N PRO A 393 9.35 27.89 -27.89
CA PRO A 393 10.66 27.26 -27.91
C PRO A 393 11.75 28.34 -27.79
N GLY A 394 12.77 28.15 -26.96
CA GLY A 394 13.85 29.14 -26.81
C GLY A 394 14.52 29.50 -28.15
N GLY A 395 14.79 30.80 -28.35
CA GLY A 395 15.30 31.39 -29.60
C GLY A 395 14.28 32.31 -30.28
N ASN A 396 14.53 32.76 -31.52
CA ASN A 396 13.57 33.55 -32.34
C ASN A 396 12.41 32.69 -32.90
N ALA A 397 12.00 31.64 -32.18
CA ALA A 397 10.97 30.71 -32.63
C ALA A 397 9.56 31.28 -32.38
N SER A 398 8.63 31.02 -33.30
CA SER A 398 7.25 31.45 -33.16
C SER A 398 6.50 30.64 -32.09
N LEU A 399 5.55 31.28 -31.43
CA LEU A 399 4.64 30.65 -30.47
C LEU A 399 3.88 29.47 -31.11
N CYS A 400 3.72 28.40 -30.35
CA CYS A 400 2.94 27.23 -30.74
C CYS A 400 1.93 26.82 -29.67
N ALA A 401 0.85 26.17 -30.07
CA ALA A 401 -0.14 25.62 -29.15
C ALA A 401 0.18 24.15 -28.87
N LEU A 402 0.18 23.75 -27.60
CA LEU A 402 0.42 22.36 -27.22
C LEU A 402 -0.86 21.53 -27.41
N GLN A 403 -0.84 20.60 -28.37
CA GLN A 403 -1.97 19.73 -28.68
C GLN A 403 -1.52 18.27 -28.81
N ARG A 404 -2.14 17.37 -28.02
CA ARG A 404 -1.85 15.92 -28.02
C ARG A 404 -0.36 15.58 -27.81
N GLY A 405 0.38 16.41 -27.06
CA GLY A 405 1.81 16.19 -26.81
C GLY A 405 2.75 16.67 -27.92
N SER A 406 2.21 17.32 -28.96
CA SER A 406 2.99 17.98 -30.01
C SER A 406 2.74 19.49 -30.01
N CYS A 407 3.80 20.26 -30.25
CA CYS A 407 3.76 21.70 -30.45
C CYS A 407 3.24 21.98 -31.87
N THR A 408 1.99 22.41 -31.98
CA THR A 408 1.35 22.76 -33.26
C THR A 408 1.52 24.26 -33.52
N PRO A 409 2.00 24.68 -34.70
CA PRO A 409 2.14 26.10 -35.00
C PRO A 409 0.75 26.77 -34.96
N LEU A 410 0.70 28.02 -34.46
CA LEU A 410 -0.55 28.75 -34.27
C LEU A 410 -1.39 28.83 -35.55
N SER A 411 -0.76 29.01 -36.71
CA SER A 411 -1.43 29.00 -38.01
C SER A 411 -2.26 27.74 -38.28
N SER A 412 -1.78 26.56 -37.86
CA SER A 412 -2.48 25.28 -38.00
C SER A 412 -3.51 25.06 -36.89
N PHE A 413 -3.22 25.49 -35.67
CA PHE A 413 -4.14 25.42 -34.54
C PHE A 413 -5.43 26.24 -34.79
N THR A 414 -5.26 27.45 -35.30
CA THR A 414 -6.38 28.36 -35.60
C THR A 414 -7.24 27.87 -36.77
N ALA A 415 -6.66 27.15 -37.73
CA ALA A 415 -7.41 26.50 -38.81
C ALA A 415 -8.33 25.38 -38.31
N VAL A 416 -7.95 24.67 -37.23
CA VAL A 416 -8.73 23.58 -36.63
C VAL A 416 -9.81 24.13 -35.66
N GLN A 417 -9.50 25.18 -34.89
CA GLN A 417 -10.45 25.80 -33.96
C GLN A 417 -11.41 26.83 -34.61
N GLY A 418 -11.08 27.35 -35.80
CA GLY A 418 -11.69 28.55 -36.38
C GLY A 418 -12.23 28.38 -37.80
N ALA A 419 -13.54 28.14 -37.92
CA ALA A 419 -14.34 28.52 -39.09
C ALA A 419 -14.51 30.06 -39.15
N GLY A 420 -13.46 30.77 -39.56
CA GLY A 420 -13.38 32.23 -39.70
C GLY A 420 -12.00 32.64 -40.24
N ARG A 421 -11.87 33.82 -40.86
CA ARG A 421 -10.70 34.25 -41.66
C ARG A 421 -9.35 33.76 -41.11
N PRO A 422 -8.51 33.07 -41.92
CA PRO A 422 -7.24 32.52 -41.46
C PRO A 422 -6.30 33.64 -40.97
N GLY A 423 -5.65 33.44 -39.82
CA GLY A 423 -4.61 34.32 -39.27
C GLY A 423 -5.03 35.33 -38.20
N LEU A 424 -6.31 35.70 -38.08
CA LEU A 424 -6.73 36.73 -37.10
C LEU A 424 -6.56 36.26 -35.64
N LEU A 425 -6.92 35.00 -35.36
CA LEU A 425 -6.81 34.41 -34.02
C LEU A 425 -5.33 34.22 -33.61
N GLU A 426 -4.44 33.99 -34.57
CA GLU A 426 -3.01 33.88 -34.32
C GLU A 426 -2.41 35.22 -33.91
N GLN A 427 -2.72 36.29 -34.66
CA GLN A 427 -2.25 37.64 -34.33
C GLN A 427 -2.77 38.11 -32.97
N GLN A 428 -4.04 37.84 -32.66
CA GLN A 428 -4.63 38.23 -31.38
C GLN A 428 -4.04 37.44 -30.19
N LEU A 429 -3.72 36.16 -30.35
CA LEU A 429 -3.03 35.38 -29.31
C LEU A 429 -1.59 35.86 -29.10
N GLN A 430 -0.88 36.22 -30.17
CA GLN A 430 0.46 36.81 -30.08
C GLN A 430 0.43 38.16 -29.35
N GLU A 431 -0.55 39.01 -29.65
CA GLU A 431 -0.76 40.30 -28.98
C GLU A 431 -1.17 40.12 -27.51
N ASP A 432 -2.03 39.14 -27.18
CA ASP A 432 -2.40 38.82 -25.80
C ASP A 432 -1.19 38.36 -24.97
N VAL A 433 -0.25 37.61 -25.56
CA VAL A 433 1.02 37.24 -24.89
C VAL A 433 1.91 38.47 -24.71
N ALA A 434 2.10 39.27 -25.76
CA ALA A 434 2.96 40.46 -25.73
C ALA A 434 2.44 41.56 -24.77
N SER A 435 1.11 41.69 -24.65
CA SER A 435 0.45 42.65 -23.77
C SER A 435 0.29 42.14 -22.33
N GLY A 436 0.75 40.92 -22.01
CA GLY A 436 0.68 40.35 -20.66
C GLY A 436 -0.73 39.91 -20.24
N GLN A 437 -1.64 39.69 -21.19
CA GLN A 437 -2.99 39.19 -20.91
C GLN A 437 -3.05 37.66 -20.73
N CYS A 438 -1.98 36.95 -21.11
CA CYS A 438 -1.78 35.54 -20.80
C CYS A 438 -0.97 35.36 -19.52
N MET A 439 -1.35 34.37 -18.71
CA MET A 439 -0.63 34.04 -17.49
C MET A 439 0.63 33.26 -17.84
N GLN A 440 1.78 33.70 -17.33
CA GLN A 440 3.02 32.95 -17.46
C GLN A 440 3.02 31.75 -16.51
N LEU A 441 3.07 30.55 -17.06
CA LEU A 441 2.99 29.29 -16.31
C LEU A 441 4.36 28.83 -15.84
N TRP A 442 5.36 28.92 -16.73
CA TRP A 442 6.73 28.52 -16.43
C TRP A 442 7.74 29.31 -17.24
N ARG A 443 8.89 29.61 -16.61
CA ARG A 443 10.08 30.18 -17.25
C ARG A 443 11.32 29.40 -16.80
N PRO A 444 12.22 29.03 -17.73
CA PRO A 444 13.50 28.45 -17.37
C PRO A 444 14.43 29.53 -16.79
N GLU A 445 15.14 29.21 -15.71
CA GLU A 445 16.06 30.14 -15.04
C GLU A 445 17.18 30.66 -15.95
N ASN A 446 17.64 29.84 -16.91
CA ASN A 446 18.76 30.16 -17.80
C ASN A 446 18.34 30.90 -19.09
N GLY A 447 17.06 31.21 -19.29
CA GLY A 447 16.55 31.93 -20.47
C GLY A 447 16.65 31.18 -21.82
N SER A 448 17.34 30.04 -21.87
CA SER A 448 17.57 29.22 -23.07
C SER A 448 16.58 28.05 -23.24
N GLY A 449 15.60 27.94 -22.35
CA GLY A 449 14.59 26.89 -22.37
C GLY A 449 13.24 27.35 -22.93
N VAL A 450 12.28 26.44 -22.89
CA VAL A 450 10.90 26.66 -23.35
C VAL A 450 10.15 27.58 -22.37
N THR A 451 9.36 28.56 -22.83
CA THR A 451 8.42 29.29 -21.95
C THR A 451 7.00 28.78 -22.15
N LEU A 452 6.22 28.71 -21.08
CA LEU A 452 4.84 28.23 -21.10
C LEU A 452 3.86 29.34 -20.68
N TRP A 453 2.76 29.46 -21.42
CA TRP A 453 1.74 30.49 -21.21
C TRP A 453 0.33 29.87 -21.20
N ALA A 454 -0.53 30.30 -20.28
CA ALA A 454 -1.96 30.01 -20.28
C ALA A 454 -2.72 31.21 -20.81
N CYS A 455 -3.41 31.01 -21.94
CA CYS A 455 -4.19 32.06 -22.59
C CYS A 455 -5.69 31.76 -22.54
N PRO A 456 -6.52 32.70 -22.08
CA PRO A 456 -7.94 32.46 -21.91
C PRO A 456 -8.74 32.55 -23.21
N MET A 457 -9.38 31.45 -23.61
CA MET A 457 -10.11 31.37 -24.89
C MET A 457 -11.51 32.03 -24.89
N HIS A 458 -12.07 32.33 -23.71
CA HIS A 458 -13.44 32.83 -23.59
C HIS A 458 -13.68 34.18 -24.29
N LYS A 459 -12.65 35.03 -24.43
CA LYS A 459 -12.74 36.31 -25.15
C LYS A 459 -13.13 36.11 -26.62
N TYR A 460 -12.57 35.07 -27.22
CA TYR A 460 -12.72 34.73 -28.63
C TYR A 460 -14.04 34.01 -28.93
N ILE A 461 -14.54 33.24 -27.96
CA ILE A 461 -15.77 32.45 -28.11
C ILE A 461 -17.03 33.33 -27.97
N ARG A 462 -17.00 34.37 -27.14
CA ARG A 462 -18.17 35.24 -26.88
C ARG A 462 -18.50 36.23 -28.02
N ALA A 463 -17.51 36.63 -28.82
CA ALA A 463 -17.72 37.54 -29.96
C ALA A 463 -18.71 36.98 -31.00
N ARG A 464 -18.83 35.64 -31.11
CA ARG A 464 -19.79 34.96 -32.00
C ARG A 464 -21.24 35.09 -31.54
N TRP A 465 -21.48 35.15 -30.23
CA TRP A 465 -22.82 35.31 -29.69
C TRP A 465 -23.30 36.75 -29.80
N ALA A 466 -22.41 37.75 -29.77
CA ALA A 466 -22.79 39.16 -29.93
C ALA A 466 -23.50 39.42 -31.27
N LEU A 467 -23.05 38.79 -32.37
CA LEU A 467 -23.72 38.87 -33.67
C LEU A 467 -25.06 38.14 -33.70
N ALA A 468 -25.17 37.00 -33.01
CA ALA A 468 -26.44 36.29 -32.86
C ALA A 468 -27.45 37.09 -32.01
N TRP A 469 -26.99 37.76 -30.95
CA TRP A 469 -27.78 38.68 -30.14
C TRP A 469 -28.17 39.94 -30.92
N LEU A 470 -27.28 40.48 -31.76
CA LEU A 470 -27.60 41.60 -32.66
C LEU A 470 -28.67 41.18 -33.68
N GLY A 471 -28.50 40.01 -34.30
CA GLY A 471 -29.49 39.45 -35.22
C GLY A 471 -30.84 39.21 -34.54
N ALA A 472 -30.84 38.67 -33.32
CA ALA A 472 -32.04 38.49 -32.52
C ALA A 472 -32.71 39.83 -32.14
N LEU A 473 -31.92 40.86 -31.79
CA LEU A 473 -32.42 42.21 -31.51
C LEU A 473 -33.02 42.87 -32.75
N VAL A 474 -32.38 42.73 -33.91
CA VAL A 474 -32.92 43.22 -35.19
C VAL A 474 -34.21 42.47 -35.55
N CYS A 475 -34.24 41.15 -35.41
CA CYS A 475 -35.46 40.36 -35.63
C CYS A 475 -36.59 40.78 -34.68
N ALA A 476 -36.27 40.97 -33.39
CA ALA A 476 -37.23 41.45 -32.41
C ALA A 476 -37.74 42.85 -32.74
N ALA A 477 -36.87 43.77 -33.18
CA ALA A 477 -37.25 45.11 -33.63
C ALA A 477 -38.13 45.05 -34.89
N CYS A 478 -37.82 44.20 -35.87
CA CYS A 478 -38.65 43.96 -37.05
C CYS A 478 -40.03 43.39 -36.66
N ILE A 479 -40.09 42.42 -35.74
CA ILE A 479 -41.35 41.87 -35.23
C ILE A 479 -42.15 42.95 -34.50
N LEU A 480 -41.49 43.78 -33.69
CA LEU A 480 -42.15 44.90 -32.99
C LEU A 480 -42.71 45.92 -33.99
N LEU A 481 -41.95 46.24 -35.04
CA LEU A 481 -42.38 47.14 -36.11
C LEU A 481 -43.59 46.57 -36.86
N LEU A 482 -43.57 45.27 -37.19
CA LEU A 482 -44.70 44.56 -37.79
C LEU A 482 -45.94 44.58 -36.89
N LEU A 483 -45.77 44.38 -35.58
CA LEU A 483 -46.87 44.46 -34.60
C LEU A 483 -47.44 45.88 -34.47
N LEU A 484 -46.60 46.92 -34.61
CA LEU A 484 -47.03 48.31 -34.59
C LEU A 484 -47.75 48.73 -35.88
N LEU A 485 -47.33 48.22 -37.05
CA LEU A 485 -47.97 48.46 -38.35
C LEU A 485 -49.31 47.70 -38.50
N LYS A 486 -49.48 46.57 -37.80
CA LYS A 486 -50.70 45.75 -37.78
C LYS A 486 -51.58 45.99 -36.53
N LYS A 487 -51.66 47.25 -36.07
CA LYS A 487 -52.33 47.62 -34.81
C LYS A 487 -53.82 47.23 -34.72
N GLU A 488 -54.52 47.11 -35.85
CA GLU A 488 -55.94 46.73 -35.88
C GLU A 488 -56.15 45.20 -35.85
N ASP A 489 -55.31 44.42 -36.53
CA ASP A 489 -55.34 42.95 -36.51
C ASP A 489 -54.86 42.38 -35.16
N VAL A 490 -53.94 43.08 -34.48
CA VAL A 490 -53.38 42.67 -33.19
C VAL A 490 -54.41 42.77 -32.06
N LYS A 491 -55.44 43.62 -32.19
CA LYS A 491 -56.54 43.72 -31.20
C LYS A 491 -57.48 42.50 -31.27
N GLY A 492 -57.65 41.93 -32.46
CA GLY A 492 -58.33 40.64 -32.67
C GLY A 492 -57.49 39.46 -32.18
N TRP A 493 -56.18 39.47 -32.47
CA TRP A 493 -55.26 38.41 -32.07
C TRP A 493 -54.98 38.41 -30.55
N LEU A 494 -54.89 39.55 -29.87
CA LEU A 494 -54.75 39.63 -28.40
C LEU A 494 -56.00 39.11 -27.67
N LYS A 495 -57.20 39.34 -28.24
CA LYS A 495 -58.44 38.72 -27.74
C LYS A 495 -58.46 37.21 -28.02
N SER A 496 -57.92 36.76 -29.16
CA SER A 496 -57.74 35.34 -29.47
C SER A 496 -56.66 34.67 -28.61
N LEU A 497 -55.64 35.39 -28.14
CA LEU A 497 -54.60 34.87 -27.24
C LEU A 497 -55.07 34.76 -25.80
N ARG A 498 -55.97 35.64 -25.36
CA ARG A 498 -56.68 35.46 -24.07
C ARG A 498 -57.63 34.26 -24.10
N ALA A 499 -58.06 33.81 -25.29
CA ALA A 499 -58.80 32.58 -25.53
C ALA A 499 -57.92 31.42 -26.08
N GLY A 500 -56.60 31.63 -26.17
CA GLY A 500 -55.67 30.81 -26.93
C GLY A 500 -54.80 29.91 -26.07
N CYS A 501 -55.38 29.11 -25.17
CA CYS A 501 -54.74 27.84 -24.75
C CYS A 501 -54.91 26.80 -25.86
N GLY A 502 -54.42 27.12 -27.06
CA GLY A 502 -54.43 26.22 -28.20
C GLY A 502 -53.07 25.54 -28.33
N SER A 503 -53.08 24.21 -28.27
CA SER A 503 -52.05 23.28 -28.79
C SER A 503 -50.75 23.00 -28.02
N LYS A 504 -50.57 23.44 -26.77
CA LYS A 504 -49.45 22.94 -25.94
C LYS A 504 -49.96 22.36 -24.62
N ALA A 505 -49.72 21.06 -24.46
CA ALA A 505 -50.12 20.27 -23.31
C ALA A 505 -49.80 21.02 -22.00
N PRO A 506 -50.79 21.29 -21.12
CA PRO A 506 -50.69 22.25 -20.01
C PRO A 506 -49.59 21.93 -18.99
N LEU A 507 -49.15 20.67 -18.95
CA LEU A 507 -48.15 20.15 -18.03
C LEU A 507 -46.86 19.68 -18.75
N ARG A 508 -46.66 20.08 -20.02
CA ARG A 508 -45.51 19.67 -20.84
C ARG A 508 -44.17 19.88 -20.13
N GLY A 509 -43.40 18.80 -20.01
CA GLY A 509 -42.04 18.80 -19.46
C GLY A 509 -41.97 18.65 -17.94
N ARG A 510 -43.11 18.45 -17.26
CA ARG A 510 -43.12 18.06 -15.85
C ARG A 510 -43.21 16.54 -15.70
N ARG A 511 -42.60 16.02 -14.65
CA ARG A 511 -42.71 14.60 -14.28
C ARG A 511 -43.30 14.52 -12.88
N ALA A 512 -44.06 13.46 -12.65
CA ALA A 512 -44.64 13.17 -11.35
C ALA A 512 -44.42 11.71 -10.99
N LEU A 513 -44.09 11.50 -9.72
CA LEU A 513 -44.02 10.19 -9.10
C LEU A 513 -45.32 9.95 -8.34
N LEU A 514 -46.10 8.96 -8.74
CA LEU A 514 -47.33 8.57 -8.08
C LEU A 514 -47.07 7.35 -7.18
N LEU A 515 -47.17 7.54 -5.87
CA LEU A 515 -47.02 6.49 -4.86
C LEU A 515 -48.42 6.04 -4.40
N HIS A 516 -48.71 4.76 -4.52
CA HIS A 516 -49.97 4.15 -4.08
C HIS A 516 -49.71 2.88 -3.25
N ALA A 517 -50.70 2.43 -2.49
CA ALA A 517 -50.65 1.10 -1.87
C ALA A 517 -50.94 0.02 -2.92
N ALA A 518 -50.42 -1.20 -2.72
CA ALA A 518 -50.76 -2.35 -3.57
C ALA A 518 -52.19 -2.86 -3.24
N GLU A 519 -53.18 -2.12 -3.73
CA GLU A 519 -54.60 -2.38 -3.56
C GLU A 519 -55.28 -2.22 -4.93
N PRO A 520 -56.21 -3.12 -5.33
CA PRO A 520 -56.82 -3.08 -6.66
C PRO A 520 -57.57 -1.77 -6.95
N VAL A 521 -58.10 -1.10 -5.93
CA VAL A 521 -58.75 0.21 -6.05
C VAL A 521 -57.71 1.31 -6.31
N ALA A 522 -56.59 1.27 -5.58
CA ALA A 522 -55.51 2.23 -5.71
C ALA A 522 -54.76 2.08 -7.05
N GLU A 523 -54.55 0.84 -7.52
CA GLU A 523 -53.95 0.55 -8.82
C GLU A 523 -54.82 1.06 -9.98
N ARG A 524 -56.14 0.81 -9.93
CA ARG A 524 -57.08 1.33 -10.93
C ARG A 524 -57.08 2.85 -10.96
N ALA A 525 -57.15 3.49 -9.80
CA ALA A 525 -57.09 4.95 -9.69
C ALA A 525 -55.74 5.50 -10.18
N ALA A 526 -54.62 4.85 -9.86
CA ALA A 526 -53.29 5.23 -10.29
C ALA A 526 -53.09 5.10 -11.81
N CYS A 527 -53.56 4.00 -12.40
CA CYS A 527 -53.56 3.81 -13.85
C CYS A 527 -54.40 4.86 -14.57
N VAL A 528 -55.59 5.18 -14.05
CA VAL A 528 -56.49 6.17 -14.65
C VAL A 528 -55.92 7.58 -14.55
N LEU A 529 -55.35 7.94 -13.40
CA LEU A 529 -54.64 9.20 -13.21
C LEU A 529 -53.44 9.32 -14.15
N ALA A 530 -52.61 8.28 -14.27
CA ALA A 530 -51.48 8.27 -15.18
C ALA A 530 -51.92 8.41 -16.65
N ALA A 531 -52.99 7.71 -17.04
CA ALA A 531 -53.57 7.79 -18.39
C ALA A 531 -54.22 9.15 -18.70
N ALA A 532 -54.77 9.82 -17.68
CA ALA A 532 -55.30 11.17 -17.79
C ALA A 532 -54.21 12.25 -17.89
N LEU A 533 -53.12 12.09 -17.13
CA LEU A 533 -52.02 13.07 -17.02
C LEU A 533 -51.06 13.03 -18.22
N ARG A 534 -50.86 11.87 -18.86
CA ARG A 534 -49.98 11.72 -20.04
C ARG A 534 -50.37 12.60 -21.24
N PRO A 535 -51.64 12.65 -21.70
CA PRO A 535 -52.08 13.57 -22.76
C PRO A 535 -51.88 15.05 -22.43
N MET A 536 -51.87 15.40 -21.13
CA MET A 536 -51.60 16.76 -20.66
C MET A 536 -50.11 17.11 -20.64
N GLY A 537 -49.22 16.18 -21.02
CA GLY A 537 -47.78 16.41 -21.17
C GLY A 537 -46.95 16.10 -19.93
N MET A 538 -47.55 15.49 -18.89
CA MET A 538 -46.82 14.95 -17.72
C MET A 538 -46.24 13.58 -18.02
N ALA A 539 -44.99 13.35 -17.63
CA ALA A 539 -44.47 11.99 -17.48
C ALA A 539 -44.80 11.47 -16.08
N VAL A 540 -45.69 10.48 -15.97
CA VAL A 540 -46.07 9.89 -14.68
C VAL A 540 -45.42 8.52 -14.52
N VAL A 541 -44.72 8.33 -13.42
CA VAL A 541 -44.17 7.04 -12.97
C VAL A 541 -44.97 6.60 -11.75
N ALA A 542 -45.62 5.44 -11.79
CA ALA A 542 -46.42 4.91 -10.68
C ALA A 542 -45.64 3.81 -9.94
N ALA A 543 -45.73 3.81 -8.61
CA ALA A 543 -45.17 2.80 -7.71
C ALA A 543 -46.24 2.38 -6.69
N PRO A 544 -46.40 1.07 -6.41
CA PRO A 544 -45.41 0.00 -6.53
C PRO A 544 -45.75 -0.94 -7.71
N GLY A 545 -45.65 -0.46 -8.95
CA GLY A 545 -45.83 -1.30 -10.12
C GLY A 545 -44.59 -2.16 -10.37
N GLY A 546 -44.77 -3.49 -10.49
CA GLY A 546 -43.74 -4.50 -10.72
C GLY A 546 -42.99 -4.34 -12.05
N GLY A 547 -42.14 -3.32 -12.15
CA GLY A 547 -41.14 -3.22 -13.19
C GLY A 547 -39.92 -4.10 -12.88
N SER A 548 -39.10 -4.36 -13.89
CA SER A 548 -37.83 -5.11 -13.77
C SER A 548 -36.90 -4.60 -12.65
N GLY A 549 -37.06 -3.34 -12.24
CA GLY A 549 -36.32 -2.74 -11.14
C GLY A 549 -36.66 -3.28 -9.75
N VAL A 550 -37.91 -3.64 -9.47
CA VAL A 550 -38.30 -4.22 -8.15
C VAL A 550 -37.73 -5.63 -8.02
N ALA A 551 -37.78 -6.42 -9.11
CA ALA A 551 -37.21 -7.78 -9.15
C ALA A 551 -35.68 -7.80 -9.05
N ALA A 552 -34.99 -6.76 -9.52
CA ALA A 552 -33.53 -6.69 -9.51
C ALA A 552 -32.94 -6.12 -8.20
N TRP A 553 -33.65 -5.23 -7.50
CA TRP A 553 -33.10 -4.48 -6.35
C TRP A 553 -33.90 -4.64 -5.05
N GLY A 554 -35.03 -5.35 -5.07
CA GLY A 554 -35.98 -5.41 -3.97
C GLY A 554 -36.84 -4.13 -3.86
N PRO A 555 -38.00 -4.18 -3.18
CA PRO A 555 -38.97 -3.08 -3.17
C PRO A 555 -38.44 -1.82 -2.48
N LEU A 556 -37.72 -1.95 -1.37
CA LEU A 556 -37.24 -0.82 -0.57
C LEU A 556 -36.05 -0.08 -1.22
N PRO A 557 -34.97 -0.76 -1.69
CA PRO A 557 -33.87 -0.09 -2.38
C PRO A 557 -34.29 0.54 -3.72
N TRP A 558 -35.16 -0.15 -4.46
CA TRP A 558 -35.72 0.38 -5.72
C TRP A 558 -36.51 1.67 -5.47
N LEU A 559 -37.39 1.67 -4.47
CA LEU A 559 -38.24 2.81 -4.16
C LEU A 559 -37.44 3.98 -3.57
N HIS A 560 -36.39 3.70 -2.78
CA HIS A 560 -35.45 4.72 -2.32
C HIS A 560 -34.70 5.39 -3.47
N ALA A 561 -34.21 4.61 -4.44
CA ALA A 561 -33.53 5.14 -5.63
C ALA A 561 -34.47 5.99 -6.48
N LEU A 562 -35.72 5.57 -6.61
CA LEU A 562 -36.73 6.25 -7.40
C LEU A 562 -37.19 7.57 -6.74
N HIS A 563 -37.36 7.58 -5.42
CA HIS A 563 -37.65 8.78 -4.63
C HIS A 563 -36.49 9.79 -4.66
N ARG A 564 -35.23 9.36 -4.48
CA ARG A 564 -34.07 10.25 -4.61
C ARG A 564 -33.92 10.85 -6.01
N ARG A 565 -34.24 10.08 -7.06
CA ARG A 565 -34.23 10.61 -8.43
C ARG A 565 -35.30 11.69 -8.60
N ALA A 566 -36.52 11.45 -8.12
CA ALA A 566 -37.60 12.44 -8.17
C ALA A 566 -37.23 13.75 -7.43
N LEU A 567 -36.57 13.65 -6.26
CA LEU A 567 -36.09 14.83 -5.53
C LEU A 567 -34.99 15.60 -6.27
N ARG A 568 -34.03 14.90 -6.90
CA ARG A 568 -32.95 15.54 -7.68
C ARG A 568 -33.47 16.23 -8.94
N ASP A 569 -34.42 15.62 -9.62
CA ASP A 569 -34.99 16.13 -10.87
C ASP A 569 -36.05 17.24 -10.62
N GLY A 570 -36.45 17.45 -9.35
CA GLY A 570 -37.47 18.43 -8.97
C GLY A 570 -38.89 18.01 -9.33
N ASP A 571 -39.13 16.71 -9.45
CA ASP A 571 -40.41 16.10 -9.81
C ASP A 571 -41.44 16.26 -8.69
N THR A 572 -42.73 16.28 -9.06
CA THR A 572 -43.82 16.33 -8.07
C THR A 572 -44.14 14.93 -7.57
N ILE A 573 -44.07 14.69 -6.27
CA ILE A 573 -44.38 13.42 -5.63
C ILE A 573 -45.85 13.45 -5.18
N VAL A 574 -46.67 12.58 -5.74
CA VAL A 574 -48.10 12.46 -5.44
C VAL A 574 -48.33 11.20 -4.60
N LEU A 575 -48.86 11.37 -3.39
CA LEU A 575 -49.23 10.29 -2.49
C LEU A 575 -50.72 10.00 -2.62
N LEU A 576 -51.08 8.84 -3.16
CA LEU A 576 -52.47 8.42 -3.33
C LEU A 576 -52.95 7.68 -2.07
N LEU A 577 -53.90 8.29 -1.35
CA LEU A 577 -54.52 7.72 -0.16
C LEU A 577 -55.74 6.88 -0.55
N SER A 578 -55.57 5.57 -0.47
CA SER A 578 -56.63 4.55 -0.44
C SER A 578 -56.82 4.02 1.01
N PRO A 579 -57.84 3.20 1.30
CA PRO A 579 -58.03 2.62 2.63
C PRO A 579 -56.80 1.87 3.14
N ALA A 580 -56.14 1.08 2.30
CA ALA A 580 -54.92 0.37 2.67
C ALA A 580 -53.74 1.33 2.92
N ALA A 581 -53.64 2.42 2.15
CA ALA A 581 -52.62 3.45 2.34
C ALA A 581 -52.83 4.24 3.64
N GLU A 582 -54.08 4.56 3.99
CA GLU A 582 -54.43 5.22 5.26
C GLU A 582 -54.07 4.32 6.45
N ALA A 583 -54.45 3.04 6.39
CA ALA A 583 -54.12 2.06 7.43
C ALA A 583 -52.60 1.86 7.59
N ALA A 584 -51.84 1.84 6.49
CA ALA A 584 -50.38 1.78 6.52
C ALA A 584 -49.76 3.05 7.11
N ALA A 585 -50.29 4.23 6.79
CA ALA A 585 -49.81 5.50 7.33
C ALA A 585 -50.08 5.64 8.83
N ARG A 586 -51.26 5.21 9.31
CA ARG A 586 -51.57 5.19 10.75
C ARG A 586 -50.69 4.20 11.53
N ARG A 587 -50.46 3.00 10.98
CA ARG A 587 -49.52 2.04 11.58
C ARG A 587 -48.09 2.58 11.67
N TRP A 588 -47.66 3.35 10.67
CA TRP A 588 -46.36 4.02 10.70
C TRP A 588 -46.30 5.11 11.79
N GLU A 589 -47.38 5.88 11.97
CA GLU A 589 -47.52 6.86 13.05
C GLU A 589 -47.43 6.21 14.43
N ASP A 590 -48.12 5.09 14.64
CA ASP A 590 -48.12 4.35 15.90
C ASP A 590 -46.71 3.77 16.19
N ALA A 591 -46.05 3.17 15.20
CA ALA A 591 -44.70 2.63 15.33
C ALA A 591 -43.63 3.72 15.62
N ALA A 592 -43.75 4.90 15.00
CA ALA A 592 -42.89 6.04 15.29
C ALA A 592 -43.14 6.63 16.69
N GLY A 593 -44.37 6.52 17.20
CA GLY A 593 -44.76 6.90 18.56
C GLY A 593 -44.17 6.01 19.65
N ASP A 594 -44.10 4.69 19.42
CA ASP A 594 -43.54 3.73 20.37
C ASP A 594 -42.00 3.83 20.48
N VAL A 595 -41.29 4.11 19.38
CA VAL A 595 -39.84 4.38 19.42
C VAL A 595 -39.53 5.65 20.24
N SER A 596 -40.43 6.62 20.26
CA SER A 596 -40.28 7.84 21.08
C SER A 596 -40.61 7.61 22.56
N ARG A 597 -41.32 6.53 22.92
CA ARG A 597 -41.61 6.13 24.31
C ARG A 597 -40.65 5.09 24.88
N ALA A 598 -39.93 4.35 24.02
CA ALA A 598 -38.93 3.35 24.40
C ALA A 598 -37.54 3.93 24.77
N GLY A 599 -37.42 5.26 24.93
CA GLY A 599 -36.20 5.93 25.38
C GLY A 599 -35.75 5.54 26.80
N ASP A 600 -36.63 4.94 27.60
CA ASP A 600 -36.37 4.54 28.99
C ASP A 600 -36.72 3.06 29.25
N ALA A 601 -36.09 2.11 28.55
CA ALA A 601 -35.88 0.75 29.07
C ALA A 601 -34.95 -0.07 28.15
N SER A 602 -33.81 -0.49 28.71
CA SER A 602 -32.90 -1.48 28.15
C SER A 602 -33.55 -2.87 28.09
N SER A 603 -33.83 -3.38 26.89
CA SER A 603 -33.88 -4.83 26.64
C SER A 603 -33.53 -5.13 25.18
N GLY A 604 -32.67 -6.14 25.01
CA GLY A 604 -31.92 -6.41 23.78
C GLY A 604 -32.76 -6.90 22.59
N PRO A 605 -32.14 -6.99 21.39
CA PRO A 605 -32.81 -7.43 20.19
C PRO A 605 -33.05 -8.94 20.28
N SER A 606 -34.28 -9.39 20.08
CA SER A 606 -34.55 -10.80 19.81
C SER A 606 -35.16 -11.00 18.42
N PRO A 607 -34.83 -12.13 17.77
CA PRO A 607 -34.88 -12.29 16.33
C PRO A 607 -36.18 -12.95 15.90
N LEU A 608 -36.70 -12.60 14.72
CA LEU A 608 -37.28 -13.52 13.73
C LEU A 608 -37.87 -12.68 12.58
N HIS A 609 -37.36 -12.86 11.36
CA HIS A 609 -38.21 -13.34 10.28
C HIS A 609 -37.37 -13.97 9.17
N ASP A 610 -37.72 -15.22 8.90
CA ASP A 610 -37.23 -16.13 7.87
C ASP A 610 -37.46 -15.54 6.45
N PRO A 611 -36.61 -15.83 5.45
CA PRO A 611 -36.77 -15.34 4.09
C PRO A 611 -37.69 -16.30 3.33
N GLY A 612 -38.98 -15.98 3.18
CA GLY A 612 -39.85 -16.85 2.38
C GLY A 612 -41.35 -16.55 2.31
N SER A 613 -41.88 -15.52 2.98
CA SER A 613 -43.30 -15.16 2.84
C SER A 613 -43.49 -14.03 1.85
N GLU A 614 -44.48 -14.16 0.96
CA GLU A 614 -44.97 -13.09 0.11
C GLU A 614 -45.13 -11.80 0.93
N VAL A 615 -44.38 -10.76 0.55
CA VAL A 615 -44.42 -9.43 1.18
C VAL A 615 -45.87 -8.97 1.19
N GLU A 616 -46.46 -8.76 2.38
CA GLU A 616 -47.81 -8.22 2.46
C GLU A 616 -47.83 -6.90 1.66
N PRO A 617 -48.82 -6.72 0.74
CA PRO A 617 -48.85 -5.58 -0.19
C PRO A 617 -48.80 -4.19 0.49
N CYS A 618 -49.02 -4.12 1.81
CA CYS A 618 -48.92 -2.90 2.61
C CYS A 618 -47.48 -2.51 3.03
N GLU A 619 -46.51 -3.43 3.04
CA GLU A 619 -45.13 -3.12 3.49
C GLU A 619 -44.39 -2.19 2.52
N ALA A 620 -44.62 -2.32 1.21
CA ALA A 620 -43.98 -1.48 0.20
C ALA A 620 -44.39 0.00 0.32
N PHE A 621 -45.64 0.28 0.71
CA PHE A 621 -46.12 1.64 0.95
C PHE A 621 -45.60 2.18 2.28
N ALA A 622 -45.55 1.36 3.33
CA ALA A 622 -44.93 1.75 4.60
C ALA A 622 -43.43 2.07 4.43
N ALA A 623 -42.70 1.30 3.62
CA ALA A 623 -41.32 1.59 3.23
C ALA A 623 -41.19 2.92 2.46
N ALA A 624 -42.16 3.24 1.61
CA ALA A 624 -42.21 4.52 0.90
C ALA A 624 -42.40 5.71 1.85
N LEU A 625 -43.25 5.55 2.85
CA LEU A 625 -43.47 6.54 3.90
C LEU A 625 -42.17 6.83 4.68
N SER A 626 -41.40 5.80 5.06
CA SER A 626 -40.09 6.00 5.73
C SER A 626 -39.10 6.83 4.89
N CYS A 627 -39.19 6.80 3.56
CA CYS A 627 -38.37 7.66 2.68
C CYS A 627 -38.96 9.08 2.52
N ALA A 628 -40.28 9.20 2.41
CA ALA A 628 -40.96 10.45 2.09
C ALA A 628 -41.13 11.37 3.30
N ILE A 629 -41.41 10.83 4.47
CA ILE A 629 -41.81 11.59 5.66
C ILE A 629 -40.70 12.52 6.19
N PRO A 630 -39.45 12.07 6.37
CA PRO A 630 -38.38 12.96 6.87
C PRO A 630 -38.14 14.16 5.95
N VAL A 631 -38.28 13.93 4.64
CA VAL A 631 -38.09 14.95 3.60
C VAL A 631 -39.29 15.90 3.52
N LEU A 632 -40.50 15.36 3.68
CA LEU A 632 -41.74 16.11 3.79
C LEU A 632 -41.75 17.02 5.04
N SER A 633 -41.35 16.50 6.20
CA SER A 633 -41.26 17.29 7.45
C SER A 633 -40.21 18.39 7.38
N ALA A 634 -39.14 18.18 6.60
CA ALA A 634 -38.11 19.18 6.35
C ALA A 634 -38.52 20.25 5.32
N GLY A 635 -39.72 20.14 4.71
CA GLY A 635 -40.19 21.07 3.69
C GLY A 635 -39.39 21.02 2.37
N ALA A 636 -38.62 19.95 2.16
CA ALA A 636 -37.77 19.78 0.97
C ALA A 636 -38.50 18.95 -0.09
N GLY A 637 -38.67 19.47 -1.31
CA GLY A 637 -39.36 18.76 -2.40
C GLY A 637 -40.84 19.14 -2.55
N ARG A 638 -41.47 18.69 -3.64
CA ARG A 638 -42.87 19.02 -3.98
C ARG A 638 -43.77 17.81 -3.74
N TYR A 639 -44.44 17.78 -2.60
CA TYR A 639 -45.40 16.73 -2.26
C TYR A 639 -46.83 17.20 -2.45
N VAL A 640 -47.69 16.31 -2.95
CA VAL A 640 -49.14 16.51 -3.07
C VAL A 640 -49.84 15.25 -2.60
N VAL A 641 -50.85 15.37 -1.76
CA VAL A 641 -51.64 14.23 -1.28
C VAL A 641 -52.97 14.20 -2.02
N ALA A 642 -53.32 13.04 -2.58
CA ALA A 642 -54.57 12.81 -3.32
C ALA A 642 -55.42 11.78 -2.56
N ARG A 643 -56.54 12.22 -2.00
CA ARG A 643 -57.48 11.38 -1.24
C ARG A 643 -58.59 10.86 -2.17
N LEU A 644 -58.83 9.55 -2.17
CA LEU A 644 -59.93 8.96 -2.92
C LEU A 644 -61.24 9.01 -2.12
N GLU A 645 -62.28 9.61 -2.69
CA GLU A 645 -63.64 9.64 -2.15
C GLU A 645 -64.44 8.41 -2.66
N PRO A 646 -65.37 7.82 -1.89
CA PRO A 646 -65.70 8.04 -0.47
C PRO A 646 -64.85 7.19 0.49
N THR A 647 -63.77 6.60 0.00
CA THR A 647 -63.06 5.48 0.66
C THR A 647 -62.20 5.87 1.85
N VAL A 648 -61.76 7.12 1.97
CA VAL A 648 -60.85 7.60 3.03
C VAL A 648 -61.48 8.78 3.78
N THR A 649 -61.61 8.71 5.10
CA THR A 649 -62.34 9.72 5.91
C THR A 649 -61.45 10.85 6.45
N SER A 650 -60.13 10.63 6.60
CA SER A 650 -59.22 11.64 7.16
C SER A 650 -57.80 11.54 6.59
N VAL A 651 -57.06 12.65 6.63
CA VAL A 651 -55.63 12.67 6.26
C VAL A 651 -54.78 12.40 7.53
N PRO A 652 -53.92 11.36 7.53
CA PRO A 652 -53.00 11.06 8.64
C PRO A 652 -52.14 12.27 9.01
N GLN A 653 -51.77 12.40 10.30
CA GLN A 653 -51.07 13.58 10.82
C GLN A 653 -49.77 13.87 10.08
N VAL A 654 -49.04 12.81 9.76
CA VAL A 654 -47.72 12.82 9.16
C VAL A 654 -47.74 13.35 7.72
N LEU A 655 -48.89 13.33 7.06
CA LEU A 655 -49.05 13.78 5.68
C LEU A 655 -49.64 15.20 5.55
N ARG A 656 -50.04 15.84 6.66
CA ARG A 656 -50.64 17.19 6.64
C ARG A 656 -49.68 18.30 6.23
N ALA A 657 -48.38 18.05 6.26
CA ALA A 657 -47.36 19.00 5.79
C ALA A 657 -47.42 19.23 4.26
N ALA A 658 -48.10 18.36 3.50
CA ALA A 658 -48.38 18.54 2.08
C ALA A 658 -49.82 19.00 1.82
N PRO A 659 -50.08 19.77 0.74
CA PRO A 659 -51.44 20.08 0.30
C PRO A 659 -52.17 18.79 -0.08
N ALA A 660 -53.33 18.56 0.54
CA ALA A 660 -54.20 17.42 0.29
C ALA A 660 -55.43 17.84 -0.52
N PHE A 661 -55.79 17.05 -1.52
CA PHE A 661 -56.95 17.26 -2.38
C PHE A 661 -57.84 16.04 -2.41
N VAL A 662 -59.15 16.26 -2.45
CA VAL A 662 -60.17 15.22 -2.56
C VAL A 662 -60.44 14.92 -4.03
N LEU A 663 -60.23 13.69 -4.48
CA LEU A 663 -60.54 13.27 -5.83
C LEU A 663 -61.77 12.35 -5.80
N PRO A 664 -62.78 12.57 -6.67
CA PRO A 664 -62.75 13.43 -7.87
C PRO A 664 -63.26 14.88 -7.69
N SER A 665 -63.79 15.25 -6.52
CA SER A 665 -64.50 16.52 -6.26
C SER A 665 -63.62 17.78 -6.40
N GLU A 666 -62.34 17.72 -6.04
CA GLU A 666 -61.37 18.83 -6.11
C GLU A 666 -60.33 18.67 -7.23
N ALA A 667 -60.70 17.98 -8.33
CA ALA A 667 -59.79 17.73 -9.46
C ALA A 667 -59.17 19.02 -10.05
N VAL A 668 -59.87 20.15 -10.00
CA VAL A 668 -59.37 21.46 -10.44
C VAL A 668 -58.20 21.91 -9.55
N GLY A 669 -58.36 21.86 -8.23
CA GLY A 669 -57.33 22.24 -7.26
C GLY A 669 -56.09 21.34 -7.34
N PHE A 670 -56.31 20.03 -7.51
CA PHE A 670 -55.26 19.06 -7.73
C PHE A 670 -54.42 19.37 -8.99
N LEU A 671 -55.08 19.65 -10.13
CA LEU A 671 -54.37 20.00 -11.36
C LEU A 671 -53.65 21.36 -11.26
N GLN A 672 -54.20 22.32 -10.51
CA GLN A 672 -53.53 23.60 -10.26
C GLN A 672 -52.26 23.41 -9.44
N ALA A 673 -52.28 22.57 -8.41
CA ALA A 673 -51.09 22.21 -7.64
C ALA A 673 -50.02 21.56 -8.53
N LEU A 674 -50.43 20.67 -9.44
CA LEU A 674 -49.53 20.03 -10.41
C LEU A 674 -49.00 20.99 -11.49
N ALA A 675 -49.75 22.05 -11.85
CA ALA A 675 -49.37 23.05 -12.85
C ALA A 675 -48.53 24.21 -12.28
N GLY A 676 -48.61 24.47 -10.96
CA GLY A 676 -47.98 25.62 -10.31
C GLY A 676 -48.55 26.96 -10.81
N ARG A 677 -47.75 28.05 -10.77
CA ARG A 677 -48.17 29.42 -11.14
C ARG A 677 -48.55 29.65 -12.63
N ARG A 678 -48.81 28.62 -13.43
CA ARG A 678 -49.23 28.77 -14.84
C ARG A 678 -50.76 28.93 -14.93
N GLY A 679 -51.21 30.15 -15.28
CA GLY A 679 -52.63 30.50 -15.43
C GLY A 679 -53.31 29.96 -16.70
N CYS A 680 -53.33 28.64 -16.88
CA CYS A 680 -54.12 27.99 -17.93
C CYS A 680 -55.49 27.54 -17.39
N ARG A 681 -56.54 27.57 -18.24
CA ARG A 681 -57.88 27.09 -17.86
C ARG A 681 -57.87 25.56 -17.75
N LEU A 682 -57.75 25.04 -16.52
CA LEU A 682 -57.68 23.60 -16.23
C LEU A 682 -59.07 22.93 -16.09
N GLU A 683 -60.14 23.72 -15.97
CA GLU A 683 -61.54 23.29 -15.84
C GLU A 683 -61.97 22.14 -16.79
N PRO A 684 -61.79 22.23 -18.12
CA PRO A 684 -62.24 21.16 -19.03
C PRO A 684 -61.44 19.86 -18.87
N HIS A 685 -60.17 19.96 -18.48
CA HIS A 685 -59.35 18.77 -18.23
C HIS A 685 -59.69 18.17 -16.87
N ALA A 686 -59.93 19.00 -15.86
CA ALA A 686 -60.36 18.57 -14.52
C ALA A 686 -61.67 17.77 -14.59
N ALA A 687 -62.65 18.23 -15.36
CA ALA A 687 -63.90 17.50 -15.58
C ALA A 687 -63.67 16.11 -16.21
N ALA A 688 -62.78 16.02 -17.21
CA ALA A 688 -62.43 14.74 -17.85
C ALA A 688 -61.67 13.79 -16.91
N VAL A 689 -60.81 14.32 -16.03
CA VAL A 689 -60.11 13.53 -15.00
C VAL A 689 -61.08 13.03 -13.93
N ALA A 690 -61.94 13.91 -13.42
CA ALA A 690 -62.96 13.58 -12.43
C ALA A 690 -63.90 12.48 -12.93
N GLU A 691 -64.38 12.61 -14.17
CA GLU A 691 -65.28 11.66 -14.80
C GLU A 691 -64.65 10.27 -15.01
N ARG A 692 -63.38 10.22 -15.44
CA ARG A 692 -62.65 8.95 -15.57
C ARG A 692 -62.39 8.29 -14.23
N LEU A 693 -62.15 9.09 -13.18
CA LEU A 693 -61.96 8.59 -11.82
C LEU A 693 -63.25 8.03 -11.22
N ARG A 694 -64.40 8.68 -11.40
CA ARG A 694 -65.71 8.15 -10.94
C ARG A 694 -65.99 6.76 -11.50
N ARG A 695 -65.82 6.59 -12.82
CA ARG A 695 -65.96 5.28 -13.47
C ARG A 695 -64.99 4.22 -12.95
N ALA A 696 -63.78 4.61 -12.56
CA ALA A 696 -62.78 3.69 -12.03
C ALA A 696 -63.07 3.25 -10.59
N LEU A 697 -63.71 4.14 -9.83
CA LEU A 697 -64.12 3.93 -8.44
C LEU A 697 -65.51 3.24 -8.33
N GLY A 698 -66.24 3.11 -9.45
CA GLY A 698 -67.54 2.43 -9.50
C GLY A 698 -68.72 3.34 -9.16
N GLU A 699 -68.54 4.67 -9.27
CA GLU A 699 -69.57 5.69 -9.07
C GLU A 699 -70.32 6.07 -10.36
#